data_AF-A0A151DUJ7-F1
#
_entry.id   AF-A0A151DUJ7-F1
#
_cell.length_a   1.000
_cell.length_b   1.000
_cell.length_c   1.000
_cell.angle_alpha   90.00
_cell.angle_beta   90.00
_cell.angle_gamma   90.00
#
_symmetry.space_group_name_H-M   'P 1'
#
loop_
_entity.id
_entity.type
_entity.pdbx_description
1 polymer ?
#
loop_
_entity_poly.entity_id
_entity_poly.type
_entity_poly.pdbx_seq_one_letter_code
_entity_poly.pdbx_strand_id
1 'polypeptide(L)'
;MTVKKHNKSSKEILNLFFQTANSVKSLIILIFLLMFFLIFISRICSAGVIINEVMYDPELNENYYEWIELFNPTNKSINLSGWSLTDNYVTDYLEGDFEHGDGTMIIHPFNYALITDHGTKFYNNYSTPNSTIKLFVDDSAIGNGLGNSGDKLILKNNEKEIIDTIEWIINYSDVPGEPAFAVKENNTLSRISNLDRNDSRIDFYESNTPSPGIKNIIIEEGKTKITCNQSFFYVDKNEKLKIVLRITNLGRFYDNITIKITKISDGWKAKIENRIVCLAPNESTDINVTIIPCKKNCYKTAKITFTALSEKELEFSDDITLTFELLAPDLYIKQIKGYDERGKETNVYGEGQIIRIKSFLKNQGIENAIDVYVSFYLDNINYSKYLGKKYYELVGKYQKYPSLKIDTHGFSAGKHNVIVIADENDNVDEFNEENNLLTYPIEIINTYPKIEARSLLITEVYYHSRPGLYNEFISIFNPSKQEIDISGWYITNEPLKIKTEQTKIVFPNNTIISANSKIILSENTSTYFWEIGMKPDFEYNYNADPLIPQMISSKKFIMSNKGKAISLKDSHNHTIDFIIYGNVSINETFWNGPSIPLSGEGVVLKRNFNKEGIFFDTNTSQDWIKIKKFQIGQSDFPYEKIIENGEITTFVSPDCSYHAITNEIRNANDSIFLNIYEFTNPFLCEELIKALIREVSVKIFLEGSPIGGISNDEKYILNRIANYGGKIRFIVSDREKKVYARYVFNHGKYLIIDNKTVIIESCNWAKTGIPKEGTYGNREWGIIVRNENVTKYFLNVFFDDWNPKRCDSYSYQNINISVNPDFIIDEYFNYGLYTPQFKSLTLIDNFSVIPVLSPDTSYKTIYDMINSAKNNIYVQQLYIYKDWEDRINPFVDLLVNKSRQGIKIKVILNYNPNYDSTNEKNNQTKQYLENHSIDVKFIYTNWSYFSNMHNKGLIIDNISVLISSINWNENSIIRNREVGIIIENYDIVRYFTDVFLYDWNLSAPKSHGKEIELKINYDDNKNTIYIVVIFTFTFALIARDWRKRQWT
;
A
#
# COMPACT_ATOMS: atom_id res chain seq x y z
N MET A 1 54.89 -2.19 -21.33
CA MET A 1 54.36 -0.82 -21.21
C MET A 1 53.50 -0.74 -19.96
N THR A 2 53.68 0.35 -19.22
CA THR A 2 52.86 0.84 -18.08
C THR A 2 52.75 -0.07 -16.86
N VAL A 3 53.52 0.11 -15.78
CA VAL A 3 53.69 1.27 -14.85
C VAL A 3 52.64 1.33 -13.74
N LYS A 4 53.19 1.37 -12.50
CA LYS A 4 52.80 2.09 -11.26
C LYS A 4 52.44 1.17 -10.08
N LYS A 5 53.35 1.08 -9.09
CA LYS A 5 53.48 1.94 -7.87
C LYS A 5 52.49 1.46 -6.78
N HIS A 6 52.83 1.36 -5.50
CA HIS A 6 54.00 1.72 -4.72
C HIS A 6 53.79 1.18 -3.29
N ASN A 7 54.89 0.88 -2.59
CA ASN A 7 55.26 1.36 -1.24
C ASN A 7 54.15 1.40 -0.17
N LYS A 8 54.32 0.78 0.99
CA LYS A 8 55.29 1.04 2.08
C LYS A 8 54.89 0.05 3.19
N SER A 9 55.69 -0.40 4.14
CA SER A 9 57.09 -0.23 4.53
C SER A 9 57.28 -1.27 5.64
N SER A 10 58.25 -2.17 5.62
CA SER A 10 59.64 -1.91 6.03
C SER A 10 59.82 -1.14 7.36
N LYS A 11 58.82 -1.17 8.26
CA LYS A 11 58.95 -0.66 9.64
C LYS A 11 58.62 -1.67 10.74
N GLU A 12 58.04 -2.82 10.39
CA GLU A 12 57.71 -3.86 11.37
C GLU A 12 58.84 -4.86 11.64
N ILE A 13 59.90 -4.87 10.83
CA ILE A 13 61.02 -5.83 10.98
C ILE A 13 62.35 -5.15 11.35
N LEU A 14 62.47 -3.82 11.23
CA LEU A 14 63.68 -3.08 11.64
C LEU A 14 63.62 -2.53 13.09
N ASN A 15 62.44 -2.34 13.68
CA ASN A 15 62.32 -1.82 15.06
C ASN A 15 62.37 -2.90 16.14
N LEU A 16 62.21 -4.18 15.79
CA LEU A 16 62.42 -5.31 16.71
C LEU A 16 63.91 -5.62 16.98
N PHE A 17 64.83 -5.08 16.17
CA PHE A 17 66.28 -5.29 16.31
C PHE A 17 67.05 -4.13 16.96
N PHE A 18 66.40 -2.97 17.20
CA PHE A 18 66.99 -1.83 17.92
C PHE A 18 66.57 -1.72 19.39
N GLN A 19 65.64 -2.56 19.86
CA GLN A 19 65.15 -2.56 21.24
C GLN A 19 65.92 -3.47 22.22
N THR A 20 66.81 -4.33 21.73
CA THR A 20 67.59 -5.28 22.58
C THR A 20 69.06 -4.91 22.76
N ALA A 21 69.58 -3.90 22.03
CA ALA A 21 70.95 -3.42 22.17
C ALA A 21 71.12 -2.23 23.14
N ASN A 22 70.05 -1.46 23.41
CA ASN A 22 70.06 -0.33 24.36
C ASN A 22 69.81 -0.75 25.83
N SER A 23 69.23 -1.93 26.07
CA SER A 23 69.01 -2.47 27.41
C SER A 23 70.31 -2.99 28.06
N VAL A 24 71.27 -3.49 27.27
CA VAL A 24 72.57 -3.99 27.77
C VAL A 24 73.56 -2.84 28.03
N LYS A 25 73.53 -1.77 27.22
CA LYS A 25 74.35 -0.56 27.45
C LYS A 25 73.91 0.22 28.69
N SER A 26 72.61 0.25 28.99
CA SER A 26 72.08 0.95 30.16
C SER A 26 72.37 0.21 31.49
N LEU A 27 72.48 -1.13 31.46
CA LEU A 27 72.83 -1.93 32.63
C LEU A 27 74.31 -1.82 33.03
N ILE A 28 75.21 -1.73 32.04
CA ILE A 28 76.66 -1.56 32.27
C ILE A 28 76.97 -0.14 32.80
N ILE A 29 76.27 0.90 32.33
CA ILE A 29 76.41 2.28 32.84
C ILE A 29 75.90 2.39 34.29
N LEU A 30 74.82 1.66 34.63
CA LEU A 30 74.28 1.63 36.00
C LEU A 30 75.22 0.92 36.99
N ILE A 31 75.87 -0.18 36.59
CA ILE A 31 76.87 -0.88 37.41
C ILE A 31 78.14 -0.03 37.60
N PHE A 32 78.56 0.72 36.56
CA PHE A 32 79.69 1.66 36.67
C PHE A 32 79.38 2.87 37.57
N LEU A 33 78.14 3.38 37.56
CA LEU A 33 77.67 4.42 38.48
C LEU A 33 77.56 3.92 39.93
N LEU A 34 77.15 2.67 40.14
CA LEU A 34 77.08 2.02 41.47
C LEU A 34 78.48 1.75 42.06
N MET A 35 79.48 1.42 41.24
CA MET A 35 80.87 1.27 41.70
C MET A 35 81.58 2.62 41.93
N PHE A 36 81.15 3.71 41.28
CA PHE A 36 81.67 5.06 41.52
C PHE A 36 81.12 5.69 42.80
N PHE A 37 79.93 5.28 43.25
CA PHE A 37 79.30 5.75 44.50
C PHE A 37 79.88 5.11 45.77
N LEU A 38 80.55 3.95 45.64
CA LEU A 38 81.16 3.21 46.76
C LEU A 38 82.55 3.71 47.19
N ILE A 39 83.13 4.72 46.52
CA ILE A 39 84.47 5.26 46.83
C ILE A 39 84.41 6.63 47.56
N PHE A 40 83.21 7.18 47.82
CA PHE A 40 83.08 8.58 48.32
C PHE A 40 82.44 8.79 49.70
N ILE A 41 82.35 7.77 50.56
CA ILE A 41 81.95 8.00 51.97
C ILE A 41 82.92 7.28 52.93
N SER A 42 84.14 7.83 53.01
CA SER A 42 85.00 7.72 54.18
C SER A 42 84.96 9.05 54.93
N ARG A 43 84.03 9.17 55.89
CA ARG A 43 84.15 10.01 57.08
C ARG A 43 83.07 9.57 58.07
N ILE A 44 83.43 8.58 58.88
CA ILE A 44 82.71 8.29 60.11
C ILE A 44 83.01 9.47 61.03
N CYS A 45 82.06 10.41 61.15
CA CYS A 45 82.06 11.36 62.25
C CYS A 45 81.69 10.55 63.49
N SER A 46 82.62 10.46 64.45
CA SER A 46 82.31 9.92 65.77
C SER A 46 81.31 10.87 66.41
N ALA A 47 80.05 10.44 66.56
CA ALA A 47 79.01 11.21 67.23
C ALA A 47 79.49 11.63 68.63
N GLY A 48 79.32 12.91 68.98
CA GLY A 48 79.50 13.43 70.34
C GLY A 48 78.23 13.25 71.17
N VAL A 49 78.20 13.85 72.35
CA VAL A 49 76.96 14.08 73.11
C VAL A 49 76.06 15.00 72.28
N ILE A 50 74.74 14.83 72.32
CA ILE A 50 73.78 15.67 71.61
C ILE A 50 72.76 16.26 72.58
N ILE A 51 72.27 17.46 72.30
CA ILE A 51 71.05 18.04 72.87
C ILE A 51 69.88 17.22 72.34
N ASN A 52 69.16 16.54 73.24
CA ASN A 52 68.10 15.60 72.90
C ASN A 52 66.70 16.19 73.06
N GLU A 53 66.51 16.99 74.10
CA GLU A 53 65.22 17.56 74.45
C GLU A 53 65.41 18.90 75.16
N VAL A 54 64.59 19.90 74.83
CA VAL A 54 64.61 21.23 75.45
C VAL A 54 63.21 21.61 75.89
N MET A 55 63.07 21.93 77.18
CA MET A 55 61.88 22.55 77.77
C MET A 55 62.18 24.01 78.06
N TYR A 56 61.80 24.88 77.14
CA TYR A 56 61.99 26.33 77.28
C TYR A 56 60.72 27.06 77.77
N ASP A 57 59.52 26.48 77.58
CA ASP A 57 58.23 27.13 77.93
C ASP A 57 57.39 26.22 78.85
N PRO A 58 57.84 25.95 80.10
CA PRO A 58 57.06 25.15 81.05
C PRO A 58 55.78 25.89 81.51
N GLU A 59 54.69 25.17 81.76
CA GLU A 59 53.45 25.73 82.36
C GLU A 59 53.67 26.32 83.78
N LEU A 60 54.79 25.96 84.41
CA LEU A 60 55.16 26.37 85.76
C LEU A 60 56.18 27.52 85.74
N ASN A 61 56.60 28.00 86.91
CA ASN A 61 57.52 29.14 87.01
C ASN A 61 58.86 28.85 86.30
N GLU A 62 59.08 29.50 85.17
CA GLU A 62 60.24 29.34 84.28
C GLU A 62 61.59 29.41 85.03
N ASN A 63 61.70 30.24 86.09
CA ASN A 63 62.91 30.34 86.92
C ASN A 63 63.30 29.05 87.67
N TYR A 64 62.47 27.99 87.64
CA TYR A 64 62.71 26.75 88.37
C TYR A 64 62.39 25.47 87.58
N TYR A 65 61.83 25.57 86.36
CA TYR A 65 61.26 24.41 85.64
C TYR A 65 61.73 24.30 84.18
N GLU A 66 62.62 25.17 83.73
CA GLU A 66 63.35 24.99 82.47
C GLU A 66 64.40 23.88 82.62
N TRP A 67 64.59 23.11 81.56
CA TRP A 67 65.60 22.07 81.54
C TRP A 67 66.04 21.72 80.12
N ILE A 68 67.28 21.27 80.03
CA ILE A 68 67.88 20.72 78.82
C ILE A 68 68.30 19.29 79.09
N GLU A 69 68.01 18.40 78.16
CA GLU A 69 68.53 17.05 78.17
C GLU A 69 69.63 16.87 77.14
N LEU A 70 70.71 16.26 77.60
CA LEU A 70 71.75 15.71 76.76
C LEU A 70 71.63 14.19 76.67
N PHE A 71 71.91 13.64 75.50
CA PHE A 71 72.02 12.20 75.28
C PHE A 71 73.42 11.84 74.77
N ASN A 72 74.00 10.77 75.32
CA ASN A 72 75.23 10.18 74.81
C ASN A 72 74.92 9.01 73.86
N PRO A 73 74.88 9.22 72.53
CA PRO A 73 74.63 8.15 71.57
C PRO A 73 75.82 7.21 71.38
N THR A 74 76.95 7.45 72.07
CA THR A 74 78.17 6.68 71.92
C THR A 74 78.22 5.48 72.86
N ASN A 75 79.12 4.55 72.54
CA ASN A 75 79.38 3.38 73.38
C ASN A 75 80.42 3.62 74.48
N LYS A 76 80.84 4.88 74.73
CA LYS A 76 81.85 5.25 75.75
C LYS A 76 81.25 6.24 76.75
N SER A 77 81.64 6.15 78.02
CA SER A 77 81.31 7.18 79.00
C SER A 77 82.00 8.49 78.63
N ILE A 78 81.29 9.61 78.73
CA ILE A 78 81.83 10.95 78.43
C ILE A 78 81.84 11.76 79.72
N ASN A 79 82.96 12.41 80.00
CA ASN A 79 83.09 13.30 81.16
C ASN A 79 82.78 14.74 80.74
N LEU A 80 81.79 15.33 81.39
CA LEU A 80 81.29 16.69 81.12
C LEU A 80 82.00 17.75 81.98
N SER A 81 83.03 17.39 82.75
CA SER A 81 83.82 18.33 83.54
C SER A 81 84.38 19.46 82.66
N GLY A 82 84.07 20.72 82.99
CA GLY A 82 84.51 21.90 82.26
C GLY A 82 83.73 22.20 80.96
N TRP A 83 82.65 21.47 80.70
CA TRP A 83 81.73 21.78 79.59
C TRP A 83 80.86 23.00 79.95
N SER A 84 80.36 23.67 78.91
CA SER A 84 79.55 24.87 79.05
C SER A 84 78.39 24.90 78.06
N LEU A 85 77.33 25.62 78.42
CA LEU A 85 76.22 25.99 77.55
C LEU A 85 76.29 27.49 77.29
N THR A 86 76.18 27.90 76.02
CA THR A 86 76.11 29.31 75.64
C THR A 86 74.77 29.57 74.98
N ASP A 87 73.99 30.51 75.51
CA ASP A 87 72.77 30.99 74.86
C ASP A 87 73.07 32.22 73.98
N ASN A 88 72.07 33.07 73.70
CA ASN A 88 72.28 34.30 72.95
C ASN A 88 72.93 35.45 73.74
N TYR A 89 73.22 35.29 75.04
CA TYR A 89 73.65 36.37 75.92
C TYR A 89 74.83 36.00 76.84
N VAL A 90 74.77 34.87 77.55
CA VAL A 90 75.72 34.44 78.59
C VAL A 90 76.20 33.01 78.35
N THR A 91 77.19 32.58 79.12
CA THR A 91 77.75 31.23 79.06
C THR A 91 77.89 30.71 80.46
N ASP A 92 77.27 29.56 80.71
CA ASP A 92 77.26 28.91 82.01
C ASP A 92 78.04 27.60 81.93
N TYR A 93 78.69 27.27 83.03
CA TYR A 93 79.45 26.05 83.19
C TYR A 93 78.60 24.98 83.86
N LEU A 94 78.74 23.74 83.38
CA LEU A 94 78.04 22.62 83.98
C LEU A 94 78.72 22.18 85.27
N GLU A 95 77.93 21.92 86.29
CA GLU A 95 78.35 21.38 87.58
C GLU A 95 77.53 20.14 87.95
N GLY A 96 78.13 19.26 88.77
CA GLY A 96 77.46 18.06 89.26
C GLY A 96 76.42 18.41 90.33
N ASP A 97 75.18 17.94 90.16
CA ASP A 97 74.12 18.16 91.14
C ASP A 97 74.27 17.17 92.31
N PHE A 98 74.71 17.68 93.47
CA PHE A 98 74.81 16.92 94.71
C PHE A 98 73.50 16.93 95.54
N GLU A 99 72.55 17.82 95.22
CA GLU A 99 71.27 17.92 95.93
C GLU A 99 70.30 16.85 95.43
N HIS A 100 70.20 16.68 94.11
CA HIS A 100 69.28 15.72 93.49
C HIS A 100 70.00 14.50 92.91
N GLY A 101 71.31 14.58 92.65
CA GLY A 101 72.15 13.52 92.08
C GLY A 101 73.23 13.00 93.03
N ASP A 102 74.20 12.27 92.47
CA ASP A 102 75.40 11.78 93.18
C ASP A 102 76.63 12.68 92.94
N GLY A 103 76.44 13.83 92.27
CA GLY A 103 77.49 14.77 91.88
C GLY A 103 78.40 14.30 90.76
N THR A 104 78.12 13.16 90.09
CA THR A 104 78.90 12.73 88.94
C THR A 104 78.65 13.61 87.72
N MET A 105 79.71 13.85 86.93
CA MET A 105 79.62 14.52 85.63
C MET A 105 79.90 13.55 84.47
N ILE A 106 79.82 12.25 84.72
CA ILE A 106 80.14 11.22 83.73
C ILE A 106 78.84 10.62 83.16
N ILE A 107 78.50 10.95 81.92
CA ILE A 107 77.38 10.36 81.20
C ILE A 107 77.79 9.01 80.60
N HIS A 108 77.14 7.94 81.06
CA HIS A 108 77.39 6.58 80.57
C HIS A 108 76.95 6.40 79.10
N PRO A 109 77.45 5.34 78.41
CA PRO A 109 76.98 4.99 77.08
C PRO A 109 75.46 4.88 76.99
N PHE A 110 74.86 5.46 75.95
CA PHE A 110 73.42 5.41 75.68
C PHE A 110 72.54 5.87 76.84
N ASN A 111 73.05 6.82 77.63
CA ASN A 111 72.39 7.36 78.80
C ASN A 111 72.22 8.87 78.67
N TYR A 112 71.44 9.46 79.56
CA TYR A 112 71.01 10.86 79.51
C TYR A 112 71.63 11.68 80.66
N ALA A 113 71.78 12.98 80.43
CA ALA A 113 72.07 13.96 81.46
C ALA A 113 71.04 15.08 81.39
N LEU A 114 70.48 15.47 82.53
CA LEU A 114 69.57 16.61 82.67
C LEU A 114 70.31 17.79 83.27
N ILE A 115 70.12 18.95 82.66
CA ILE A 115 70.70 20.22 83.07
C ILE A 115 69.57 21.14 83.46
N THR A 116 69.64 21.65 84.69
CA THR A 116 68.67 22.59 85.28
C THR A 116 69.36 23.82 85.85
N ASP A 117 68.61 24.81 86.32
CA ASP A 117 69.13 25.88 87.17
C ASP A 117 69.59 25.36 88.55
N HIS A 118 70.48 26.09 89.25
CA HIS A 118 71.01 25.70 90.58
C HIS A 118 69.93 25.68 91.70
N GLY A 119 68.73 26.21 91.47
CA GLY A 119 67.62 26.26 92.43
C GLY A 119 66.41 25.41 92.06
N THR A 120 66.59 24.45 91.15
CA THR A 120 65.50 23.89 90.36
C THR A 120 64.42 23.23 91.21
N LYS A 121 63.16 23.33 90.74
CA LYS A 121 62.02 22.58 91.27
C LYS A 121 61.53 21.51 90.30
N PHE A 122 62.22 21.32 89.18
CA PHE A 122 61.92 20.30 88.17
C PHE A 122 61.63 18.92 88.79
N TYR A 123 62.47 18.47 89.74
CA TYR A 123 62.34 17.16 90.37
C TYR A 123 61.12 16.99 91.30
N ASN A 124 60.36 18.07 91.58
CA ASN A 124 59.07 17.96 92.27
C ASN A 124 57.97 17.38 91.36
N ASN A 125 58.12 17.51 90.04
CA ASN A 125 57.09 17.21 89.06
C ASN A 125 57.50 16.10 88.09
N TYR A 126 58.80 15.92 87.87
CA TYR A 126 59.35 14.90 86.98
C TYR A 126 60.13 13.85 87.78
N SER A 127 59.77 12.58 87.60
CA SER A 127 60.54 11.44 88.09
C SER A 127 61.47 10.96 86.98
N THR A 128 62.77 10.99 87.22
CA THR A 128 63.79 10.56 86.24
C THR A 128 64.41 9.22 86.64
N PRO A 129 64.88 8.41 85.69
CA PRO A 129 65.63 7.19 86.02
C PRO A 129 66.87 7.48 86.85
N ASN A 130 67.19 6.62 87.82
CA ASN A 130 68.42 6.74 88.64
C ASN A 130 69.72 6.73 87.81
N SER A 131 69.67 6.23 86.57
CA SER A 131 70.81 6.21 85.66
C SER A 131 71.05 7.56 84.99
N THR A 132 70.07 8.47 84.98
CA THR A 132 70.19 9.80 84.39
C THR A 132 71.09 10.67 85.25
N ILE A 133 72.11 11.26 84.63
CA ILE A 133 73.03 12.16 85.31
C ILE A 133 72.32 13.49 85.54
N LYS A 134 72.47 14.06 86.74
CA LYS A 134 71.81 15.31 87.12
C LYS A 134 72.88 16.38 87.27
N LEU A 135 72.70 17.47 86.55
CA LEU A 135 73.62 18.60 86.48
C LEU A 135 72.83 19.88 86.69
N PHE A 136 73.51 20.89 87.21
CA PHE A 136 73.02 22.26 87.16
C PHE A 136 74.06 23.18 86.51
N VAL A 137 73.61 24.37 86.11
CA VAL A 137 74.50 25.47 85.70
C VAL A 137 75.08 26.19 86.93
N ASP A 138 76.21 26.88 86.76
CA ASP A 138 76.96 27.53 87.84
C ASP A 138 76.28 28.80 88.41
N ASP A 139 75.08 29.15 87.93
CA ASP A 139 74.25 30.23 88.47
C ASP A 139 72.74 29.90 88.55
N SER A 140 71.89 30.92 88.68
CA SER A 140 70.46 30.78 88.98
C SER A 140 69.55 30.63 87.75
N ALA A 141 70.07 30.62 86.52
CA ALA A 141 69.27 30.42 85.31
C ALA A 141 70.09 29.72 84.23
N ILE A 142 69.46 28.87 83.41
CA ILE A 142 70.15 28.34 82.22
C ILE A 142 70.26 29.50 81.23
N GLY A 143 71.48 29.94 80.96
CA GLY A 143 71.75 31.15 80.22
C GLY A 143 71.23 32.37 80.98
N ASN A 144 70.53 33.26 80.28
CA ASN A 144 69.72 34.31 80.88
C ASN A 144 68.24 33.91 81.06
N GLY A 145 67.96 32.59 81.08
CA GLY A 145 66.62 32.00 80.95
C GLY A 145 66.28 31.70 79.49
N LEU A 146 65.64 30.55 79.24
CA LEU A 146 65.37 30.07 77.88
C LEU A 146 64.18 30.83 77.24
N GLY A 147 64.42 31.55 76.15
CA GLY A 147 63.42 32.46 75.58
C GLY A 147 62.21 31.81 74.87
N ASN A 148 60.99 32.07 75.36
CA ASN A 148 59.73 31.64 74.71
C ASN A 148 59.48 32.23 73.31
N SER A 149 60.07 33.40 73.02
CA SER A 149 59.97 34.07 71.71
C SER A 149 61.14 33.75 70.78
N GLY A 150 62.01 32.83 71.18
CA GLY A 150 63.13 32.35 70.40
C GLY A 150 64.47 32.54 71.09
N ASP A 151 65.25 31.47 71.12
CA ASP A 151 66.58 31.42 71.72
C ASP A 151 67.47 30.40 71.01
N LYS A 152 68.71 30.28 71.47
CA LYS A 152 69.65 29.26 71.01
C LYS A 152 70.40 28.64 72.18
N LEU A 153 70.94 27.46 71.95
CA LEU A 153 71.88 26.81 72.85
C LEU A 153 73.04 26.23 72.04
N ILE A 154 74.26 26.53 72.49
CA ILE A 154 75.51 26.02 71.94
C ILE A 154 76.24 25.27 73.05
N LEU A 155 76.29 23.95 72.94
CA LEU A 155 77.00 23.07 73.87
C LEU A 155 78.48 23.02 73.49
N LYS A 156 79.37 23.31 74.44
CA LYS A 156 80.83 23.27 74.22
C LYS A 156 81.54 22.36 75.22
N ASN A 157 82.54 21.63 74.75
CA ASN A 157 83.40 20.82 75.62
C ASN A 157 84.42 21.68 76.38
N ASN A 158 85.22 21.04 77.24
CA ASN A 158 86.30 21.67 78.02
C ASN A 158 87.44 22.29 77.17
N GLU A 159 87.52 21.95 75.88
CA GLU A 159 88.46 22.54 74.91
C GLU A 159 87.84 23.73 74.14
N LYS A 160 86.59 24.11 74.49
CA LYS A 160 85.75 25.14 73.84
C LYS A 160 85.29 24.78 72.43
N GLU A 161 85.37 23.52 72.03
CA GLU A 161 84.83 23.04 70.76
C GLU A 161 83.31 22.90 70.86
N ILE A 162 82.59 23.33 69.81
CA ILE A 162 81.14 23.17 69.72
C ILE A 162 80.83 21.69 69.48
N ILE A 163 79.99 21.13 70.35
CA ILE A 163 79.58 19.73 70.32
C ILE A 163 78.21 19.57 69.66
N ASP A 164 77.25 20.41 69.99
CA ASP A 164 75.92 20.42 69.40
C ASP A 164 75.28 21.80 69.57
N THR A 165 74.32 22.13 68.71
CA THR A 165 73.61 23.40 68.70
C THR A 165 72.13 23.20 68.41
N ILE A 166 71.29 24.02 69.03
CA ILE A 166 69.87 24.13 68.69
C ILE A 166 69.46 25.61 68.71
N GLU A 167 68.55 25.97 67.82
CA GLU A 167 67.84 27.26 67.83
C GLU A 167 66.35 27.06 67.53
N TRP A 168 65.52 27.94 68.08
CA TRP A 168 64.07 27.91 67.84
C TRP A 168 63.51 29.30 67.63
N ILE A 169 62.47 29.39 66.78
CA ILE A 169 61.70 30.59 66.43
C ILE A 169 62.51 31.68 65.69
N ILE A 170 63.68 32.08 66.19
CA ILE A 170 64.60 33.07 65.63
C ILE A 170 65.79 32.33 64.99
N ASN A 171 66.22 32.77 63.80
CA ASN A 171 67.41 32.26 63.13
C ASN A 171 68.64 33.10 63.56
N TYR A 172 69.60 32.46 64.22
CA TYR A 172 70.86 33.02 64.68
C TYR A 172 71.98 32.59 63.73
N SER A 173 72.71 33.57 63.18
CA SER A 173 73.73 33.33 62.15
C SER A 173 74.90 32.42 62.56
N ASP A 174 75.08 32.18 63.86
CA ASP A 174 76.10 31.33 64.43
C ASP A 174 75.62 29.90 64.76
N VAL A 175 74.35 29.58 64.51
CA VAL A 175 73.79 28.23 64.53
C VAL A 175 73.49 27.78 63.09
N PRO A 176 73.94 26.59 62.65
CA PRO A 176 73.68 26.13 61.30
C PRO A 176 72.22 25.67 61.11
N GLY A 177 71.71 25.92 59.90
CA GLY A 177 70.40 25.45 59.45
C GLY A 177 69.28 26.46 59.68
N GLU A 178 68.07 25.95 59.84
CA GLU A 178 66.87 26.75 60.06
C GLU A 178 66.32 26.51 61.46
N PRO A 179 65.68 27.52 62.10
CA PRO A 179 65.19 27.35 63.45
C PRO A 179 64.05 26.35 63.52
N ALA A 180 64.03 25.61 64.64
CA ALA A 180 62.91 24.76 64.99
C ALA A 180 61.63 25.59 65.13
N PHE A 181 60.50 24.96 64.81
CA PHE A 181 59.20 25.61 64.96
C PHE A 181 58.90 25.89 66.43
N ALA A 182 58.16 26.98 66.69
CA ALA A 182 57.61 27.23 68.01
C ALA A 182 56.77 26.03 68.48
N VAL A 183 56.99 25.59 69.71
CA VAL A 183 56.12 24.60 70.38
C VAL A 183 55.15 25.30 71.31
N LYS A 184 54.06 24.62 71.67
CA LYS A 184 53.11 25.13 72.68
C LYS A 184 53.72 25.08 74.09
N GLU A 185 53.18 25.89 74.98
CA GLU A 185 53.43 25.80 76.43
C GLU A 185 53.33 24.34 76.91
N ASN A 186 54.31 23.92 77.72
CA ASN A 186 54.51 22.58 78.26
C ASN A 186 54.86 21.48 77.24
N ASN A 187 55.02 21.81 75.96
CA ASN A 187 55.61 20.90 74.98
C ASN A 187 57.12 21.09 74.90
N THR A 188 57.83 20.06 74.46
CA THR A 188 59.28 20.11 74.28
C THR A 188 59.66 20.15 72.81
N LEU A 189 60.82 20.75 72.55
CA LEU A 189 61.55 20.47 71.32
C LEU A 189 62.29 19.16 71.52
N SER A 190 61.76 18.09 70.93
CA SER A 190 62.36 16.74 71.01
C SER A 190 63.07 16.41 69.71
N ARG A 191 64.25 15.80 69.79
CA ARG A 191 64.98 15.37 68.60
C ARG A 191 64.30 14.16 67.94
N ILE A 192 64.13 14.18 66.60
CA ILE A 192 63.47 13.12 65.80
C ILE A 192 64.36 11.87 65.68
N SER A 193 65.68 12.05 65.69
CA SER A 193 66.64 10.95 65.55
C SER A 193 68.01 11.34 66.12
N ASN A 194 68.84 10.34 66.50
CA ASN A 194 70.23 10.56 66.95
C ASN A 194 71.18 11.08 65.85
N LEU A 195 70.68 11.28 64.62
CA LEU A 195 71.44 11.88 63.55
C LEU A 195 71.29 13.40 63.65
N ASP A 196 72.39 14.08 63.95
CA ASP A 196 72.49 15.53 63.89
C ASP A 196 72.79 15.97 62.45
N ARG A 197 71.89 16.76 61.86
CA ARG A 197 71.98 17.26 60.49
C ARG A 197 72.41 18.72 60.44
N ASN A 198 72.74 19.32 61.59
CA ASN A 198 73.02 20.75 61.71
C ASN A 198 71.84 21.60 61.18
N ASP A 199 70.60 21.17 61.44
CA ASP A 199 69.39 21.93 61.08
C ASP A 199 68.26 21.66 62.08
N SER A 200 68.02 22.65 62.97
CA SER A 200 67.05 22.54 64.05
C SER A 200 65.63 22.23 63.56
N ARG A 201 65.23 22.74 62.38
CA ARG A 201 63.90 22.50 61.78
C ARG A 201 63.66 21.07 61.34
N ILE A 202 64.73 20.36 60.99
CA ILE A 202 64.67 18.98 60.51
C ILE A 202 64.96 18.01 61.65
N ASP A 203 65.79 18.43 62.62
CA ASP A 203 66.26 17.56 63.68
C ASP A 203 65.31 17.51 64.88
N PHE A 204 64.50 18.56 65.09
CA PHE A 204 63.56 18.65 66.21
C PHE A 204 62.11 18.74 65.75
N TYR A 205 61.20 18.18 66.54
CA TYR A 205 59.76 18.30 66.37
C TYR A 205 59.11 18.72 67.70
N GLU A 206 57.90 19.27 67.59
CA GLU A 206 57.05 19.51 68.75
C GLU A 206 56.58 18.19 69.34
N SER A 207 57.01 17.87 70.56
CA SER A 207 56.49 16.76 71.34
C SER A 207 55.55 17.26 72.42
N ASN A 208 54.33 16.73 72.44
CA ASN A 208 53.37 17.00 73.51
C ASN A 208 53.48 16.03 74.71
N THR A 209 54.52 15.20 74.72
CA THR A 209 54.83 14.28 75.81
C THR A 209 56.29 14.46 76.21
N PRO A 210 56.60 15.41 77.12
CA PRO A 210 57.96 15.60 77.62
C PRO A 210 58.54 14.30 78.20
N SER A 211 59.76 13.95 77.83
CA SER A 211 60.33 12.62 78.11
C SER A 211 61.67 12.61 78.87
N PRO A 212 61.83 13.39 79.97
CA PRO A 212 63.12 13.54 80.62
C PRO A 212 63.68 12.21 81.16
N GLY A 213 64.91 11.92 80.77
CA GLY A 213 65.72 10.76 81.11
C GLY A 213 65.44 9.52 80.27
N ILE A 214 64.54 9.57 79.26
CA ILE A 214 64.14 8.42 78.42
C ILE A 214 64.01 8.80 76.93
N LYS A 215 63.69 7.82 76.07
CA LYS A 215 63.66 8.01 74.60
C LYS A 215 62.37 8.71 74.11
N ASN A 216 62.49 9.70 73.23
CA ASN A 216 61.41 10.44 72.54
C ASN A 216 60.42 9.55 71.74
N ILE A 217 59.14 9.98 71.56
CA ILE A 217 58.03 9.24 70.90
C ILE A 217 57.59 9.90 69.55
N ILE A 218 57.60 9.18 68.41
CA ILE A 218 57.32 9.74 67.04
C ILE A 218 55.95 9.30 66.46
N ILE A 219 55.22 10.20 65.77
CA ILE A 219 53.91 9.96 65.08
C ILE A 219 53.99 10.38 63.58
N GLU A 220 53.48 9.57 62.62
CA GLU A 220 53.47 9.83 61.14
C GLU A 220 52.08 10.31 60.62
N GLU A 221 51.96 11.53 60.06
CA GLU A 221 50.69 12.11 59.52
C GLU A 221 50.48 11.93 57.99
N GLY A 222 49.24 11.69 57.53
CA GLY A 222 48.87 11.57 56.09
C GLY A 222 47.90 12.66 55.60
N LYS A 223 48.03 13.18 54.36
CA LYS A 223 47.10 14.20 53.80
C LYS A 223 47.00 14.17 52.27
N THR A 224 45.79 14.18 51.70
CA THR A 224 45.57 14.02 50.24
C THR A 224 44.72 15.16 49.62
N LYS A 225 44.79 15.33 48.30
CA LYS A 225 43.93 16.24 47.52
C LYS A 225 43.49 15.61 46.19
N ILE A 226 42.21 15.76 45.83
CA ILE A 226 41.64 15.31 44.56
C ILE A 226 41.00 16.47 43.80
N THR A 227 41.34 16.65 42.53
CA THR A 227 40.80 17.73 41.69
C THR A 227 40.43 17.24 40.29
N CYS A 228 39.51 17.96 39.65
CA CYS A 228 39.17 17.78 38.24
C CYS A 228 39.14 19.16 37.58
N ASN A 229 39.43 19.23 36.27
CA ASN A 229 39.44 20.48 35.52
C ASN A 229 38.05 21.13 35.39
N GLN A 230 36.99 20.34 35.53
CA GLN A 230 35.60 20.79 35.48
C GLN A 230 34.73 19.99 36.45
N SER A 231 33.66 20.60 36.93
CA SER A 231 32.70 20.01 37.87
C SER A 231 31.40 19.53 37.22
N PHE A 232 31.23 19.79 35.92
CA PHE A 232 30.02 19.50 35.15
C PHE A 232 30.34 18.92 33.76
N PHE A 233 29.60 17.90 33.33
CA PHE A 233 29.80 17.22 32.06
C PHE A 233 28.47 16.88 31.37
N TYR A 234 28.44 16.93 30.04
CA TYR A 234 27.38 16.36 29.22
C TYR A 234 27.77 14.95 28.76
N VAL A 235 26.81 14.05 28.69
CA VAL A 235 27.02 12.66 28.26
C VAL A 235 25.86 12.23 27.37
N ASP A 236 26.16 11.71 26.18
CA ASP A 236 25.13 11.10 25.32
C ASP A 236 24.68 9.75 25.89
N LYS A 237 23.39 9.40 25.76
CA LYS A 237 22.76 8.20 26.38
C LYS A 237 23.54 6.89 26.19
N ASN A 238 24.26 6.73 25.08
CA ASN A 238 24.99 5.52 24.74
C ASN A 238 26.52 5.68 24.72
N GLU A 239 27.05 6.86 25.06
CA GLU A 239 28.48 7.13 25.03
C GLU A 239 29.15 6.88 26.39
N LYS A 240 30.36 6.29 26.37
CA LYS A 240 31.21 6.16 27.56
C LYS A 240 32.12 7.39 27.66
N LEU A 241 31.76 8.35 28.51
CA LEU A 241 32.57 9.55 28.73
C LEU A 241 33.84 9.22 29.52
N LYS A 242 35.01 9.65 29.04
CA LYS A 242 36.27 9.56 29.79
C LYS A 242 36.60 10.91 30.43
N ILE A 243 36.94 10.91 31.71
CA ILE A 243 37.34 12.08 32.48
C ILE A 243 38.66 11.80 33.22
N VAL A 244 39.36 12.86 33.62
CA VAL A 244 40.66 12.76 34.32
C VAL A 244 40.54 13.41 35.70
N LEU A 245 40.96 12.68 36.74
CA LEU A 245 41.07 13.17 38.11
C LEU A 245 42.55 13.31 38.47
N ARG A 246 42.95 14.45 39.05
CA ARG A 246 44.31 14.69 39.53
C ARG A 246 44.39 14.47 41.04
N ILE A 247 45.31 13.62 41.47
CA ILE A 247 45.53 13.24 42.87
C ILE A 247 46.89 13.78 43.32
N THR A 248 46.96 14.36 44.52
CA THR A 248 48.18 14.93 45.12
C THR A 248 48.37 14.44 46.56
N ASN A 249 49.60 14.06 46.92
CA ASN A 249 49.99 13.82 48.32
C ASN A 249 50.48 15.14 48.96
N LEU A 250 49.83 15.59 50.02
CA LEU A 250 50.18 16.79 50.79
C LEU A 250 50.81 16.48 52.15
N GLY A 251 50.98 15.19 52.50
CA GLY A 251 51.63 14.73 53.73
C GLY A 251 53.16 14.86 53.66
N ARG A 252 53.83 14.70 54.82
CA ARG A 252 55.30 14.81 54.93
C ARG A 252 56.03 13.48 54.64
N PHE A 253 55.29 12.40 54.39
CA PHE A 253 55.80 11.06 54.12
C PHE A 253 55.27 10.49 52.79
N TYR A 254 55.89 9.41 52.32
CA TYR A 254 55.36 8.61 51.22
C TYR A 254 54.02 7.98 51.61
N ASP A 255 53.04 8.04 50.70
CA ASP A 255 51.70 7.58 50.95
C ASP A 255 51.11 6.82 49.75
N ASN A 256 50.35 5.78 50.04
CA ASN A 256 49.54 5.06 49.06
C ASN A 256 48.12 5.63 49.12
N ILE A 257 47.72 6.32 48.06
CA ILE A 257 46.40 6.95 47.98
C ILE A 257 45.45 6.04 47.19
N THR A 258 44.38 5.58 47.85
CA THR A 258 43.31 4.80 47.22
C THR A 258 42.19 5.70 46.73
N ILE A 259 41.87 5.64 45.44
CA ILE A 259 40.72 6.32 44.83
C ILE A 259 39.48 5.43 44.86
N LYS A 260 38.42 5.87 45.52
CA LYS A 260 37.12 5.18 45.59
C LYS A 260 36.00 6.03 45.00
N ILE A 261 34.96 5.36 44.52
CA ILE A 261 33.67 5.98 44.23
C ILE A 261 32.83 5.80 45.49
N THR A 262 32.53 6.90 46.18
CA THR A 262 31.80 6.87 47.47
C THR A 262 30.31 7.14 47.31
N LYS A 263 29.93 7.89 46.28
CA LYS A 263 28.53 8.12 45.93
C LYS A 263 28.34 8.13 44.42
N ILE A 264 27.27 7.50 43.95
CA ILE A 264 26.89 7.50 42.54
C ILE A 264 25.36 7.52 42.47
N SER A 265 24.80 8.39 41.61
CA SER A 265 23.36 8.40 41.33
C SER A 265 22.89 7.08 40.72
N ASP A 266 21.69 6.65 41.10
CA ASP A 266 21.12 5.37 40.67
C ASP A 266 21.14 5.20 39.14
N GLY A 267 21.52 4.00 38.69
CA GLY A 267 21.63 3.62 37.28
C GLY A 267 22.95 3.97 36.61
N TRP A 268 23.69 4.98 37.09
CA TRP A 268 24.98 5.38 36.51
C TRP A 268 26.11 4.46 36.98
N LYS A 269 27.14 4.28 36.15
CA LYS A 269 28.33 3.48 36.51
C LYS A 269 29.59 4.29 36.22
N ALA A 270 30.64 4.08 37.03
CA ALA A 270 31.96 4.65 36.78
C ALA A 270 33.05 3.58 37.00
N LYS A 271 34.08 3.60 36.17
CA LYS A 271 35.24 2.71 36.23
C LYS A 271 36.53 3.52 36.32
N ILE A 272 37.33 3.27 37.34
CA ILE A 272 38.64 3.90 37.56
C ILE A 272 39.73 2.95 37.04
N GLU A 273 40.68 3.46 36.23
CA GLU A 273 41.70 2.63 35.57
C GLU A 273 42.89 2.25 36.48
N ASN A 274 43.23 3.06 37.50
CA ASN A 274 44.24 2.76 38.53
C ASN A 274 43.74 3.22 39.90
N ARG A 275 43.35 2.30 40.78
CA ARG A 275 42.67 2.62 42.05
C ARG A 275 43.59 2.98 43.21
N ILE A 276 44.89 2.67 43.11
CA ILE A 276 45.87 2.96 44.15
C ILE A 276 47.09 3.59 43.47
N VAL A 277 47.58 4.69 44.02
CA VAL A 277 48.78 5.39 43.55
C VAL A 277 49.70 5.66 44.73
N CYS A 278 50.98 5.33 44.59
CA CYS A 278 52.01 5.66 45.58
C CYS A 278 52.65 7.00 45.18
N LEU A 279 52.62 7.98 46.08
CA LEU A 279 53.09 9.34 45.83
C LEU A 279 54.02 9.82 46.95
N ALA A 280 55.14 10.43 46.57
CA ALA A 280 56.02 11.16 47.48
C ALA A 280 55.36 12.46 47.99
N PRO A 281 55.88 13.09 49.07
CA PRO A 281 55.41 14.40 49.51
C PRO A 281 55.38 15.42 48.36
N ASN A 282 54.24 16.10 48.18
CA ASN A 282 53.95 17.07 47.11
C ASN A 282 53.90 16.50 45.68
N GLU A 283 53.98 15.18 45.48
CA GLU A 283 53.84 14.55 44.17
C GLU A 283 52.36 14.48 43.73
N SER A 284 52.11 14.59 42.42
CA SER A 284 50.77 14.49 41.82
C SER A 284 50.73 13.56 40.63
N THR A 285 49.58 12.91 40.39
CA THR A 285 49.35 12.05 39.23
C THR A 285 47.91 12.15 38.69
N ASP A 286 47.72 11.82 37.42
CA ASP A 286 46.44 11.90 36.71
C ASP A 286 45.84 10.48 36.55
N ILE A 287 44.55 10.33 36.87
CA ILE A 287 43.81 9.07 36.86
C ILE A 287 42.61 9.17 35.93
N ASN A 288 42.55 8.27 34.95
CA ASN A 288 41.43 8.15 34.05
C ASN A 288 40.24 7.46 34.72
N VAL A 289 39.07 8.04 34.54
CA VAL A 289 37.78 7.47 34.93
C VAL A 289 36.86 7.42 33.72
N THR A 290 36.26 6.26 33.47
CA THR A 290 35.21 6.09 32.45
C THR A 290 33.85 6.12 33.12
N ILE A 291 33.03 7.11 32.76
CA ILE A 291 31.63 7.24 33.16
C ILE A 291 30.76 6.54 32.12
N ILE A 292 29.83 5.73 32.59
CA ILE A 292 28.91 4.96 31.77
C ILE A 292 27.50 5.40 32.18
N PRO A 293 26.77 6.10 31.30
CA PRO A 293 25.40 6.52 31.56
C PRO A 293 24.49 5.30 31.72
N CYS A 294 23.46 5.51 32.50
CA CYS A 294 22.37 4.57 32.67
C CYS A 294 21.65 4.33 31.32
N LYS A 295 21.13 3.10 31.10
CA LYS A 295 20.41 2.75 29.86
C LYS A 295 18.87 2.78 29.95
N LYS A 296 18.29 2.70 31.15
CA LYS A 296 16.83 2.70 31.40
C LYS A 296 16.52 3.38 32.74
N ASN A 297 15.48 4.22 32.78
CA ASN A 297 15.00 4.93 33.99
C ASN A 297 16.06 5.85 34.64
N CYS A 298 16.83 6.54 33.80
CA CYS A 298 17.94 7.34 34.24
C CYS A 298 17.44 8.71 34.69
N TYR A 299 18.01 9.27 35.77
CA TYR A 299 17.75 10.66 36.08
C TYR A 299 18.46 11.56 35.07
N LYS A 300 17.79 12.64 34.67
CA LYS A 300 18.32 13.65 33.74
C LYS A 300 19.69 14.16 34.16
N THR A 301 19.91 14.27 35.47
CA THR A 301 21.19 14.64 36.08
C THR A 301 21.67 13.56 37.06
N ALA A 302 22.99 13.37 37.12
CA ALA A 302 23.66 12.48 38.06
C ALA A 302 24.78 13.20 38.79
N LYS A 303 25.05 12.77 40.03
CA LYS A 303 26.21 13.20 40.81
C LYS A 303 27.06 12.00 41.16
N ILE A 304 28.37 12.09 40.93
CA ILE A 304 29.33 11.04 41.25
C ILE A 304 30.42 11.65 42.12
N THR A 305 30.62 11.09 43.31
CA THR A 305 31.64 11.52 44.28
C THR A 305 32.81 10.54 44.25
N PHE A 306 34.00 11.08 44.03
CA PHE A 306 35.27 10.37 44.08
C PHE A 306 36.05 10.82 45.31
N THR A 307 36.59 9.87 46.04
CA THR A 307 37.33 10.08 47.29
C THR A 307 38.75 9.58 47.14
N ALA A 308 39.72 10.41 47.50
CA ALA A 308 41.12 10.01 47.66
C ALA A 308 41.38 9.71 49.15
N LEU A 309 41.76 8.47 49.46
CA LEU A 309 42.03 8.01 50.83
C LEU A 309 43.53 7.75 51.03
N SER A 310 44.13 8.40 52.02
CA SER A 310 45.47 8.05 52.53
C SER A 310 45.46 6.67 53.18
N GLU A 311 46.52 5.86 53.00
CA GLU A 311 46.73 4.62 53.76
C GLU A 311 47.39 4.89 55.13
N LYS A 312 48.05 6.04 55.29
CA LYS A 312 48.70 6.44 56.54
C LYS A 312 47.71 6.97 57.56
N GLU A 313 46.72 7.74 57.13
CA GLU A 313 45.69 8.29 58.02
C GLU A 313 44.35 8.44 57.29
N LEU A 314 43.44 7.50 57.54
CA LEU A 314 42.16 7.41 56.84
C LEU A 314 41.25 8.64 57.03
N GLU A 315 41.47 9.42 58.09
CA GLU A 315 40.70 10.63 58.41
C GLU A 315 41.04 11.81 57.49
N PHE A 316 42.20 11.79 56.81
CA PHE A 316 42.59 12.81 55.84
C PHE A 316 42.30 12.39 54.40
N SER A 317 41.01 12.35 54.07
CA SER A 317 40.50 12.15 52.73
C SER A 317 40.03 13.44 52.07
N ASP A 318 40.27 13.61 50.78
CA ASP A 318 39.66 14.67 49.99
C ASP A 318 38.64 14.09 48.99
N ASP A 319 37.55 14.82 48.78
CA ASP A 319 36.42 14.39 47.96
C ASP A 319 36.14 15.39 46.84
N ILE A 320 35.82 14.88 45.65
CA ILE A 320 35.26 15.68 44.57
C ILE A 320 33.94 15.09 44.08
N THR A 321 32.89 15.92 44.04
CA THR A 321 31.60 15.56 43.45
C THR A 321 31.44 16.22 42.09
N LEU A 322 31.30 15.40 41.04
CA LEU A 322 31.08 15.84 39.67
C LEU A 322 29.62 15.63 39.28
N THR A 323 29.06 16.56 38.49
CA THR A 323 27.70 16.51 37.97
C THR A 323 27.70 16.13 36.48
N PHE A 324 26.81 15.23 36.09
CA PHE A 324 26.64 14.76 34.72
C PHE A 324 25.19 15.00 34.29
N GLU A 325 24.96 15.48 33.07
CA GLU A 325 23.62 15.63 32.48
C GLU A 325 23.53 14.85 31.17
N LEU A 326 22.46 14.06 31.02
CA LEU A 326 22.25 13.21 29.86
C LEU A 326 21.72 14.03 28.68
N LEU A 327 22.42 14.03 27.56
CA LEU A 327 21.94 14.60 26.30
C LEU A 327 21.13 13.55 25.54
N ALA A 328 19.82 13.76 25.50
CA ALA A 328 18.86 12.98 24.73
C ALA A 328 17.57 13.79 24.52
N PRO A 329 16.82 13.57 23.43
CA PRO A 329 15.41 13.96 23.33
C PRO A 329 14.51 13.13 24.29
N ASP A 330 13.28 13.58 24.51
CA ASP A 330 12.25 12.89 25.31
C ASP A 330 10.88 13.22 24.71
N LEU A 331 10.53 12.50 23.66
CA LEU A 331 9.22 12.58 23.04
C LEU A 331 8.19 12.06 24.03
N TYR A 332 7.02 12.69 24.02
CA TYR A 332 5.87 12.14 24.72
C TYR A 332 4.58 12.65 24.10
N ILE A 333 3.54 11.84 24.18
CA ILE A 333 2.21 12.21 23.69
C ILE A 333 1.40 12.77 24.86
N LYS A 334 1.22 14.09 24.86
CA LYS A 334 0.53 14.78 25.96
C LYS A 334 -0.96 14.45 26.04
N GLN A 335 -1.63 14.41 24.89
CA GLN A 335 -3.06 14.13 24.77
C GLN A 335 -3.42 13.80 23.32
N ILE A 336 -4.60 13.22 23.13
CA ILE A 336 -5.22 12.98 21.83
C ILE A 336 -6.62 13.58 21.85
N LYS A 337 -7.04 14.20 20.74
CA LYS A 337 -8.39 14.74 20.54
C LYS A 337 -8.98 14.25 19.23
N GLY A 338 -10.25 13.88 19.26
CA GLY A 338 -11.02 13.49 18.08
C GLY A 338 -12.05 14.54 17.67
N TYR A 339 -12.32 14.65 16.37
CA TYR A 339 -13.26 15.61 15.79
C TYR A 339 -14.14 14.95 14.73
N ASP A 340 -15.42 15.31 14.69
CA ASP A 340 -16.37 14.88 13.66
C ASP A 340 -16.13 15.60 12.30
N GLU A 341 -16.89 15.23 11.27
CA GLU A 341 -16.81 15.83 9.92
C GLU A 341 -17.03 17.35 9.92
N ARG A 342 -17.73 17.90 10.91
CA ARG A 342 -18.01 19.33 11.05
C ARG A 342 -16.95 20.06 11.89
N GLY A 343 -15.95 19.33 12.39
CA GLY A 343 -14.88 19.85 13.24
C GLY A 343 -15.27 20.00 14.71
N LYS A 344 -16.39 19.42 15.16
CA LYS A 344 -16.79 19.41 16.57
C LYS A 344 -16.00 18.33 17.32
N GLU A 345 -15.41 18.69 18.46
CA GLU A 345 -14.73 17.74 19.34
C GLU A 345 -15.74 16.75 19.93
N THR A 346 -15.49 15.45 19.74
CA THR A 346 -16.33 14.33 20.20
C THR A 346 -15.50 13.05 20.16
N ASN A 347 -15.91 12.01 20.88
CA ASN A 347 -15.36 10.66 20.81
C ASN A 347 -16.39 9.63 20.30
N VAL A 348 -17.59 10.07 19.91
CA VAL A 348 -18.65 9.21 19.35
C VAL A 348 -18.85 9.56 17.87
N TYR A 349 -18.80 8.55 17.00
CA TYR A 349 -18.85 8.69 15.56
C TYR A 349 -19.79 7.66 14.94
N GLY A 350 -20.39 8.00 13.80
CA GLY A 350 -21.07 7.00 12.97
C GLY A 350 -20.05 6.15 12.22
N GLU A 351 -20.38 4.89 11.94
CA GLU A 351 -19.60 4.08 11.01
C GLU A 351 -19.62 4.72 9.61
N GLY A 352 -18.49 4.68 8.90
CA GLY A 352 -18.36 5.34 7.60
C GLY A 352 -18.34 6.89 7.63
N GLN A 353 -18.24 7.48 8.83
CA GLN A 353 -17.99 8.90 9.02
C GLN A 353 -16.49 9.21 8.88
N ILE A 354 -16.16 10.36 8.26
CA ILE A 354 -14.79 10.88 8.24
C ILE A 354 -14.48 11.64 9.53
N ILE A 355 -13.56 11.12 10.32
CA ILE A 355 -13.15 11.72 11.58
C ILE A 355 -11.74 12.27 11.48
N ARG A 356 -11.36 13.18 12.38
CA ARG A 356 -9.98 13.63 12.51
C ARG A 356 -9.47 13.33 13.91
N ILE A 357 -8.40 12.54 14.01
CA ILE A 357 -7.68 12.32 15.27
C ILE A 357 -6.43 13.19 15.26
N LYS A 358 -6.21 13.95 16.35
CA LYS A 358 -5.10 14.88 16.52
C LYS A 358 -4.37 14.57 17.82
N SER A 359 -3.09 14.22 17.73
CA SER A 359 -2.22 14.06 18.90
C SER A 359 -1.40 15.33 19.16
N PHE A 360 -0.88 15.42 20.39
CA PHE A 360 -0.12 16.56 20.88
C PHE A 360 1.27 16.06 21.30
N LEU A 361 2.17 15.97 20.32
CA LEU A 361 3.54 15.48 20.50
C LEU A 361 4.43 16.61 21.02
N LYS A 362 5.19 16.35 22.07
CA LYS A 362 6.15 17.31 22.62
C LYS A 362 7.47 16.60 22.93
N ASN A 363 8.57 17.33 22.81
CA ASN A 363 9.88 16.89 23.26
C ASN A 363 10.26 17.63 24.56
N GLN A 364 10.46 16.90 25.65
CA GLN A 364 10.90 17.40 26.96
C GLN A 364 12.42 17.27 27.18
N GLY A 365 13.08 16.46 26.36
CA GLY A 365 14.51 16.17 26.43
C GLY A 365 15.31 17.35 25.94
N ILE A 366 16.61 17.37 26.24
CA ILE A 366 17.47 18.54 26.03
C ILE A 366 17.67 18.78 24.53
N GLU A 367 17.91 17.71 23.78
CA GLU A 367 18.19 17.71 22.36
C GLU A 367 16.93 17.67 21.50
N ASN A 368 17.07 17.98 20.22
CA ASN A 368 16.01 17.79 19.24
C ASN A 368 15.98 16.33 18.80
N ALA A 369 14.79 15.75 18.64
CA ALA A 369 14.63 14.48 17.95
C ALA A 369 14.56 14.73 16.44
N ILE A 370 15.29 13.95 15.65
CA ILE A 370 15.25 13.99 14.18
C ILE A 370 14.57 12.75 13.65
N ASP A 371 13.99 12.84 12.45
CA ASP A 371 13.36 11.71 11.74
C ASP A 371 12.24 10.98 12.51
N VAL A 372 11.40 11.73 13.21
CA VAL A 372 10.34 11.18 14.06
C VAL A 372 9.11 10.80 13.25
N TYR A 373 8.68 9.55 13.40
CA TYR A 373 7.38 9.07 12.92
C TYR A 373 6.36 9.00 14.06
N VAL A 374 5.14 9.44 13.79
CA VAL A 374 4.00 9.29 14.69
C VAL A 374 2.96 8.43 14.00
N SER A 375 2.81 7.19 14.45
CA SER A 375 1.90 6.18 13.91
C SER A 375 0.57 6.17 14.68
N PHE A 376 -0.51 5.83 13.99
CA PHE A 376 -1.87 5.71 14.51
C PHE A 376 -2.39 4.29 14.25
N TYR A 377 -2.98 3.66 15.25
CA TYR A 377 -3.51 2.30 15.21
C TYR A 377 -4.92 2.23 15.83
N LEU A 378 -5.70 1.22 15.43
CA LEU A 378 -7.01 0.90 16.01
C LEU A 378 -6.94 -0.38 16.86
N ASP A 379 -7.26 -0.27 18.13
CA ASP A 379 -7.32 -1.33 19.16
C ASP A 379 -6.00 -2.04 19.49
N ASN A 380 -5.14 -2.33 18.51
CA ASN A 380 -3.88 -3.03 18.68
C ASN A 380 -2.81 -2.50 17.71
N ILE A 381 -1.54 -2.56 18.13
CA ILE A 381 -0.38 -2.19 17.31
C ILE A 381 0.00 -3.37 16.42
N ASN A 382 -0.57 -3.43 15.22
CA ASN A 382 -0.19 -4.38 14.18
C ASN A 382 -0.59 -3.86 12.80
N TYR A 383 -0.07 -4.51 11.75
CA TYR A 383 -0.30 -4.09 10.37
C TYR A 383 -1.80 -4.04 9.98
N SER A 384 -2.61 -5.00 10.43
CA SER A 384 -4.05 -5.05 10.09
C SER A 384 -4.88 -3.93 10.72
N LYS A 385 -4.33 -3.25 11.71
CA LYS A 385 -4.98 -2.19 12.49
C LYS A 385 -4.31 -0.83 12.32
N TYR A 386 -3.32 -0.73 11.43
CA TYR A 386 -2.62 0.50 11.11
C TYR A 386 -3.54 1.49 10.38
N LEU A 387 -3.65 2.71 10.90
CA LEU A 387 -4.48 3.78 10.32
C LEU A 387 -3.66 4.75 9.48
N GLY A 388 -2.38 4.97 9.83
CA GLY A 388 -1.51 5.90 9.11
C GLY A 388 -0.42 6.49 10.00
N LYS A 389 0.45 7.33 9.44
CA LYS A 389 1.52 8.01 10.17
C LYS A 389 1.76 9.45 9.71
N LYS A 390 2.46 10.22 10.54
CA LYS A 390 3.03 11.54 10.19
C LYS A 390 4.52 11.54 10.45
N TYR A 391 5.27 12.13 9.51
CA TYR A 391 6.72 12.29 9.60
C TYR A 391 7.06 13.73 9.98
N TYR A 392 8.06 13.87 10.84
CA TYR A 392 8.66 15.13 11.22
C TYR A 392 10.18 14.99 11.14
N GLU A 393 10.79 15.74 10.23
CA GLU A 393 12.27 15.82 10.11
C GLU A 393 12.91 16.26 11.44
N LEU A 394 12.24 17.15 12.19
CA LEU A 394 12.72 17.63 13.48
C LEU A 394 11.57 17.94 14.45
N VAL A 395 11.70 17.42 15.68
CA VAL A 395 10.85 17.70 16.84
C VAL A 395 11.69 18.31 17.96
N GLY A 396 11.68 19.65 18.02
CA GLY A 396 12.28 20.42 19.12
C GLY A 396 11.30 20.74 20.24
N LYS A 397 11.57 21.82 20.99
CA LYS A 397 10.77 22.20 22.18
C LYS A 397 9.31 22.59 21.89
N TYR A 398 9.02 23.05 20.68
CA TYR A 398 7.66 23.44 20.30
C TYR A 398 6.81 22.20 19.99
N GLN A 399 5.62 22.17 20.59
CA GLN A 399 4.68 21.08 20.41
C GLN A 399 4.26 20.93 18.95
N LYS A 400 4.32 19.69 18.45
CA LYS A 400 3.81 19.30 17.13
C LYS A 400 2.39 18.74 17.29
N TYR A 401 1.64 18.80 16.19
CA TYR A 401 0.25 18.35 16.15
C TYR A 401 0.02 17.30 15.06
N PRO A 402 0.57 16.08 15.19
CA PRO A 402 0.29 15.00 14.26
C PRO A 402 -1.23 14.79 14.18
N SER A 403 -1.77 14.75 12.97
CA SER A 403 -3.21 14.53 12.78
C SER A 403 -3.51 13.72 11.54
N LEU A 404 -4.53 12.88 11.63
CA LEU A 404 -4.96 11.98 10.56
C LEU A 404 -6.46 12.15 10.34
N LYS A 405 -6.88 12.18 9.06
CA LYS A 405 -8.28 11.98 8.69
C LYS A 405 -8.50 10.48 8.50
N ILE A 406 -9.47 9.92 9.19
CA ILE A 406 -9.77 8.49 9.19
C ILE A 406 -11.19 8.31 8.68
N ASP A 407 -11.34 7.42 7.71
CA ASP A 407 -12.66 6.90 7.34
C ASP A 407 -12.97 5.75 8.29
N THR A 408 -14.05 5.88 9.05
CA THR A 408 -14.46 4.83 10.01
C THR A 408 -15.19 3.67 9.31
N HIS A 409 -15.28 3.68 7.97
CA HIS A 409 -15.82 2.57 7.21
C HIS A 409 -15.09 1.25 7.55
N GLY A 410 -15.86 0.22 7.89
CA GLY A 410 -15.36 -1.10 8.28
C GLY A 410 -14.98 -1.23 9.76
N PHE A 411 -15.15 -0.17 10.56
CA PHE A 411 -15.00 -0.28 12.01
C PHE A 411 -16.27 -0.94 12.58
N SER A 412 -16.13 -1.95 13.44
CA SER A 412 -17.30 -2.55 14.07
C SER A 412 -18.03 -1.53 14.95
N ALA A 413 -19.36 -1.65 15.06
CA ALA A 413 -20.09 -0.86 16.04
C ALA A 413 -19.66 -1.23 17.48
N GLY A 414 -19.45 -0.24 18.33
CA GLY A 414 -19.01 -0.41 19.71
C GLY A 414 -17.80 0.46 20.09
N LYS A 415 -17.16 0.08 21.20
CA LYS A 415 -16.02 0.83 21.76
C LYS A 415 -14.71 0.36 21.13
N HIS A 416 -13.90 1.33 20.74
CA HIS A 416 -12.58 1.14 20.14
C HIS A 416 -11.56 2.06 20.80
N ASN A 417 -10.28 1.77 20.56
CA ASN A 417 -9.16 2.54 21.07
C ASN A 417 -8.25 3.01 19.94
N VAL A 418 -8.11 4.31 19.74
CA VAL A 418 -7.08 4.83 18.83
C VAL A 418 -5.78 4.98 19.60
N ILE A 419 -4.79 4.16 19.24
CA ILE A 419 -3.45 4.18 19.82
C ILE A 419 -2.58 5.08 18.96
N VAL A 420 -1.89 6.02 19.58
CA VAL A 420 -0.89 6.86 18.91
C VAL A 420 0.45 6.58 19.55
N ILE A 421 1.48 6.34 18.74
CA ILE A 421 2.85 6.09 19.18
C ILE A 421 3.81 6.98 18.40
N ALA A 422 4.70 7.67 19.11
CA ALA A 422 5.84 8.36 18.53
C ALA A 422 7.06 7.43 18.56
N ASP A 423 7.88 7.48 17.51
CA ASP A 423 9.09 6.68 17.37
C ASP A 423 8.90 5.16 17.60
N GLU A 424 7.90 4.58 16.96
CA GLU A 424 7.54 3.15 17.12
C GLU A 424 8.69 2.15 16.91
N ASN A 425 9.73 2.53 16.16
CA ASN A 425 10.86 1.63 15.87
C ASN A 425 12.06 1.86 16.82
N ASP A 426 11.91 2.70 17.84
CA ASP A 426 12.97 3.13 18.76
C ASP A 426 14.23 3.61 17.99
N ASN A 427 14.04 4.44 16.97
CA ASN A 427 15.15 4.98 16.15
C ASN A 427 15.82 6.18 16.81
N VAL A 428 15.10 6.87 17.69
CA VAL A 428 15.56 8.01 18.46
C VAL A 428 15.93 7.51 19.85
N ASP A 429 17.16 7.76 20.28
CA ASP A 429 17.60 7.38 21.62
C ASP A 429 16.99 8.33 22.68
N GLU A 430 15.86 7.94 23.29
CA GLU A 430 15.06 8.86 24.12
C GLU A 430 15.37 8.76 25.61
N PHE A 431 15.04 9.80 26.37
CA PHE A 431 15.19 9.76 27.82
C PHE A 431 14.24 8.75 28.47
N ASN A 432 12.98 8.72 28.03
CA ASN A 432 11.96 7.80 28.50
C ASN A 432 11.26 7.14 27.31
N GLU A 433 11.45 5.84 27.11
CA GLU A 433 10.80 5.12 26.01
C GLU A 433 9.32 4.77 26.31
N GLU A 434 8.86 4.97 27.55
CA GLU A 434 7.55 4.48 28.01
C GLU A 434 6.42 5.53 27.89
N ASN A 435 6.73 6.80 27.62
CA ASN A 435 5.76 7.90 27.49
C ASN A 435 5.44 8.29 26.04
N ASN A 436 5.98 7.53 25.08
CA ASN A 436 5.81 7.71 23.64
C ASN A 436 4.46 7.25 23.09
N LEU A 437 3.64 6.59 23.91
CA LEU A 437 2.37 6.00 23.53
C LEU A 437 1.21 6.57 24.35
N LEU A 438 0.10 6.88 23.68
CA LEU A 438 -1.16 7.20 24.35
C LEU A 438 -2.34 6.58 23.61
N THR A 439 -3.37 6.18 24.35
CA THR A 439 -4.62 5.61 23.81
C THR A 439 -5.79 6.57 23.98
N TYR A 440 -6.65 6.65 22.96
CA TYR A 440 -7.86 7.49 22.94
C TYR A 440 -9.10 6.64 22.66
N PRO A 441 -10.02 6.48 23.64
CA PRO A 441 -11.22 5.68 23.45
C PRO A 441 -12.23 6.41 22.55
N ILE A 442 -12.79 5.69 21.59
CA ILE A 442 -13.86 6.14 20.69
C ILE A 442 -15.04 5.16 20.70
N GLU A 443 -16.22 5.61 20.31
CA GLU A 443 -17.42 4.79 20.14
C GLU A 443 -17.95 4.93 18.71
N ILE A 444 -18.18 3.81 18.04
CA ILE A 444 -18.71 3.73 16.68
C ILE A 444 -20.18 3.30 16.73
N ILE A 445 -21.07 4.14 16.19
CA ILE A 445 -22.51 3.89 16.05
C ILE A 445 -22.78 3.27 14.69
N ASN A 446 -23.59 2.21 14.65
CA ASN A 446 -24.05 1.61 13.41
C ASN A 446 -24.92 2.59 12.60
N THR A 447 -24.48 2.91 11.39
CA THR A 447 -25.11 3.83 10.44
C THR A 447 -25.56 3.12 9.16
N TYR A 448 -25.44 1.79 9.08
CA TYR A 448 -25.89 1.05 7.91
C TYR A 448 -27.38 1.28 7.64
N PRO A 449 -27.80 1.36 6.36
CA PRO A 449 -29.20 1.50 6.00
C PRO A 449 -30.00 0.25 6.40
N LYS A 450 -31.33 0.32 6.34
CA LYS A 450 -32.20 -0.85 6.62
C LYS A 450 -31.98 -1.95 5.59
N ILE A 451 -32.37 -3.18 5.92
CA ILE A 451 -32.15 -4.38 5.06
C ILE A 451 -32.75 -4.20 3.67
N GLU A 452 -33.93 -3.59 3.56
CA GLU A 452 -34.60 -3.34 2.29
C GLU A 452 -33.76 -2.42 1.39
N ALA A 453 -33.20 -1.35 1.97
CA ALA A 453 -32.34 -0.41 1.26
C ALA A 453 -31.00 -1.02 0.81
N ARG A 454 -30.50 -2.04 1.54
CA ARG A 454 -29.30 -2.81 1.16
C ARG A 454 -29.53 -3.74 -0.02
N SER A 455 -30.78 -3.94 -0.46
CA SER A 455 -31.10 -4.83 -1.58
C SER A 455 -31.05 -4.15 -2.95
N LEU A 456 -30.73 -2.86 -3.03
CA LEU A 456 -30.60 -2.17 -4.32
C LEU A 456 -29.48 -2.77 -5.16
N LEU A 457 -29.73 -2.97 -6.44
CA LEU A 457 -28.78 -3.59 -7.37
C LEU A 457 -28.51 -2.69 -8.56
N ILE A 458 -27.24 -2.56 -8.93
CA ILE A 458 -26.81 -2.14 -10.26
C ILE A 458 -27.17 -3.28 -11.22
N THR A 459 -28.03 -3.01 -12.19
CA THR A 459 -28.55 -4.03 -13.12
C THR A 459 -28.05 -3.86 -14.55
N GLU A 460 -27.66 -2.64 -14.93
CA GLU A 460 -27.10 -2.35 -16.25
C GLU A 460 -25.95 -1.36 -16.13
N VAL A 461 -24.87 -1.60 -16.87
CA VAL A 461 -23.73 -0.69 -16.97
C VAL A 461 -23.28 -0.58 -18.42
N TYR A 462 -23.26 0.64 -18.94
CA TYR A 462 -22.73 0.98 -20.25
C TYR A 462 -21.52 1.89 -20.08
N TYR A 463 -20.33 1.28 -20.11
CA TYR A 463 -19.07 1.94 -19.76
C TYR A 463 -18.22 2.33 -20.97
N HIS A 464 -18.54 1.85 -22.17
CA HIS A 464 -17.74 2.06 -23.38
C HIS A 464 -18.64 2.61 -24.49
N SER A 465 -18.81 3.93 -24.45
CA SER A 465 -19.64 4.64 -25.42
C SER A 465 -19.08 4.51 -26.84
N ARG A 466 -19.96 4.58 -27.84
CA ARG A 466 -19.52 4.62 -29.24
C ARG A 466 -18.80 5.95 -29.55
N PRO A 467 -17.85 5.97 -30.51
CA PRO A 467 -17.04 7.14 -30.79
C PRO A 467 -17.88 8.42 -31.01
N GLY A 468 -17.57 9.46 -30.24
CA GLY A 468 -18.24 10.75 -30.35
C GLY A 468 -19.61 10.86 -29.68
N LEU A 469 -20.05 9.81 -28.97
CA LEU A 469 -21.21 9.81 -28.07
C LEU A 469 -20.73 9.73 -26.60
N TYR A 470 -21.34 10.52 -25.72
CA TYR A 470 -20.97 10.64 -24.30
C TYR A 470 -22.15 10.22 -23.42
N ASN A 471 -22.64 9.02 -23.65
CA ASN A 471 -23.89 8.50 -23.09
C ASN A 471 -23.68 7.26 -22.22
N GLU A 472 -22.50 7.14 -21.60
CA GLU A 472 -22.27 6.21 -20.50
C GLU A 472 -23.47 6.20 -19.54
N PHE A 473 -23.90 5.03 -19.06
CA PHE A 473 -25.06 4.98 -18.16
C PHE A 473 -24.98 3.82 -17.17
N ILE A 474 -25.71 3.99 -16.06
CA ILE A 474 -25.89 2.98 -15.03
C ILE A 474 -27.38 2.89 -14.70
N SER A 475 -27.89 1.68 -14.56
CA SER A 475 -29.24 1.40 -14.08
C SER A 475 -29.19 0.81 -12.68
N ILE A 476 -30.03 1.32 -11.78
CA ILE A 476 -30.18 0.82 -10.41
C ILE A 476 -31.61 0.35 -10.22
N PHE A 477 -31.80 -0.88 -9.74
CA PHE A 477 -33.09 -1.50 -9.50
C PHE A 477 -33.36 -1.68 -8.01
N ASN A 478 -34.60 -1.39 -7.60
CA ASN A 478 -35.13 -1.69 -6.30
C ASN A 478 -35.97 -2.97 -6.33
N PRO A 479 -35.43 -4.13 -5.88
CA PRO A 479 -36.18 -5.38 -5.83
C PRO A 479 -37.13 -5.48 -4.62
N SER A 480 -37.12 -4.50 -3.72
CA SER A 480 -37.95 -4.52 -2.52
C SER A 480 -39.40 -4.11 -2.82
N LYS A 481 -40.29 -4.43 -1.88
CA LYS A 481 -41.71 -4.06 -1.92
C LYS A 481 -41.98 -2.64 -1.37
N GLN A 482 -40.92 -1.91 -0.99
CA GLN A 482 -41.02 -0.58 -0.40
C GLN A 482 -40.25 0.43 -1.27
N GLU A 483 -40.65 1.69 -1.19
CA GLU A 483 -39.83 2.76 -1.74
C GLU A 483 -38.57 2.97 -0.88
N ILE A 484 -37.47 3.34 -1.52
CA ILE A 484 -36.18 3.57 -0.85
C ILE A 484 -35.71 4.98 -1.18
N ASP A 485 -35.51 5.79 -0.13
CA ASP A 485 -34.85 7.09 -0.22
C ASP A 485 -33.33 6.89 -0.30
N ILE A 486 -32.75 7.36 -1.41
CA ILE A 486 -31.32 7.31 -1.70
C ILE A 486 -30.70 8.71 -1.76
N SER A 487 -31.35 9.70 -1.14
CA SER A 487 -30.82 11.07 -1.06
C SER A 487 -29.41 11.06 -0.45
N GLY A 488 -28.45 11.69 -1.14
CA GLY A 488 -27.05 11.73 -0.70
C GLY A 488 -26.26 10.43 -0.88
N TRP A 489 -26.88 9.36 -1.38
CA TRP A 489 -26.16 8.17 -1.85
C TRP A 489 -25.41 8.52 -3.15
N TYR A 490 -24.47 7.67 -3.56
CA TYR A 490 -23.63 8.00 -4.70
C TYR A 490 -23.08 6.79 -5.43
N ILE A 491 -22.70 7.02 -6.70
CA ILE A 491 -21.89 6.10 -7.48
C ILE A 491 -20.44 6.57 -7.48
N THR A 492 -19.50 5.64 -7.29
CA THR A 492 -18.07 5.92 -7.44
C THR A 492 -17.38 4.86 -8.29
N ASN A 493 -16.38 5.30 -9.05
CA ASN A 493 -15.48 4.44 -9.81
C ASN A 493 -14.12 4.27 -9.10
N GLU A 494 -13.99 4.72 -7.85
CA GLU A 494 -12.80 4.60 -7.01
C GLU A 494 -13.15 4.12 -5.59
N PRO A 495 -13.95 3.03 -5.44
CA PRO A 495 -14.58 2.67 -4.17
C PRO A 495 -13.61 2.36 -3.02
N LEU A 496 -12.33 2.12 -3.32
CA LEU A 496 -11.28 1.79 -2.34
C LEU A 496 -10.62 3.01 -1.71
N LYS A 497 -10.81 4.21 -2.28
CA LYS A 497 -10.29 5.45 -1.67
C LYS A 497 -11.20 5.85 -0.51
N ILE A 498 -10.66 6.62 0.44
CA ILE A 498 -11.47 7.23 1.50
C ILE A 498 -12.59 8.10 0.88
N LYS A 499 -13.76 8.15 1.52
CA LYS A 499 -14.98 8.81 1.02
C LYS A 499 -14.76 10.21 0.42
N THR A 500 -13.85 11.00 0.99
CA THR A 500 -13.55 12.38 0.55
C THR A 500 -12.64 12.47 -0.66
N GLU A 501 -11.92 11.41 -1.01
CA GLU A 501 -11.00 11.36 -2.15
C GLU A 501 -11.59 10.67 -3.38
N GLN A 502 -12.70 9.96 -3.19
CA GLN A 502 -13.45 9.28 -4.25
C GLN A 502 -13.97 10.26 -5.31
N THR A 503 -13.74 9.92 -6.57
CA THR A 503 -14.48 10.50 -7.71
C THR A 503 -15.89 9.92 -7.72
N LYS A 504 -16.92 10.77 -7.57
CA LYS A 504 -18.30 10.30 -7.37
C LYS A 504 -19.36 11.26 -7.89
N ILE A 505 -20.51 10.69 -8.23
CA ILE A 505 -21.76 11.38 -8.57
C ILE A 505 -22.81 11.04 -7.51
N VAL A 506 -23.39 12.06 -6.90
CA VAL A 506 -24.23 11.96 -5.70
C VAL A 506 -25.67 12.29 -6.07
N PHE A 507 -26.62 11.47 -5.60
CA PHE A 507 -28.04 11.70 -5.77
C PHE A 507 -28.48 12.96 -5.02
N PRO A 508 -29.25 13.86 -5.66
CA PRO A 508 -29.76 15.05 -5.00
C PRO A 508 -30.78 14.68 -3.90
N ASN A 509 -31.12 15.66 -3.07
CA ASN A 509 -32.14 15.48 -2.03
C ASN A 509 -33.50 15.11 -2.65
N ASN A 510 -34.30 14.35 -1.90
CA ASN A 510 -35.62 13.82 -2.28
C ASN A 510 -35.56 12.83 -3.45
N THR A 511 -34.48 12.05 -3.55
CA THR A 511 -34.38 10.99 -4.57
C THR A 511 -34.93 9.67 -4.02
N ILE A 512 -36.02 9.18 -4.61
CA ILE A 512 -36.70 7.95 -4.18
C ILE A 512 -36.76 6.96 -5.34
N ILE A 513 -36.39 5.71 -5.11
CA ILE A 513 -36.65 4.61 -6.05
C ILE A 513 -37.91 3.86 -5.59
N SER A 514 -38.93 3.83 -6.44
CA SER A 514 -40.19 3.10 -6.16
C SER A 514 -39.97 1.58 -6.06
N ALA A 515 -40.85 0.89 -5.35
CA ALA A 515 -40.82 -0.57 -5.25
C ALA A 515 -40.86 -1.24 -6.64
N ASN A 516 -40.03 -2.27 -6.86
CA ASN A 516 -39.92 -3.00 -8.12
C ASN A 516 -39.69 -2.13 -9.36
N SER A 517 -39.02 -0.99 -9.18
CA SER A 517 -38.68 -0.05 -10.25
C SER A 517 -37.17 0.10 -10.40
N LYS A 518 -36.75 0.62 -11.56
CA LYS A 518 -35.37 1.04 -11.79
C LYS A 518 -35.30 2.53 -12.08
N ILE A 519 -34.16 3.11 -11.76
CA ILE A 519 -33.74 4.44 -12.24
C ILE A 519 -32.51 4.30 -13.14
N ILE A 520 -32.39 5.20 -14.11
CA ILE A 520 -31.28 5.27 -15.05
C ILE A 520 -30.60 6.63 -14.92
N LEU A 521 -29.28 6.61 -14.76
CA LEU A 521 -28.44 7.80 -14.80
C LEU A 521 -27.53 7.72 -16.02
N SER A 522 -27.43 8.80 -16.81
CA SER A 522 -26.55 8.87 -17.97
C SER A 522 -25.61 10.07 -17.94
N GLU A 523 -24.42 9.92 -18.53
CA GLU A 523 -23.48 11.02 -18.69
C GLU A 523 -24.07 12.19 -19.51
N ASN A 524 -24.94 11.95 -20.48
CA ASN A 524 -25.54 13.05 -21.23
C ASN A 524 -26.89 12.66 -21.79
N THR A 525 -27.94 13.33 -21.30
CA THR A 525 -29.32 13.07 -21.69
C THR A 525 -29.54 13.12 -23.20
N SER A 526 -28.95 14.11 -23.88
CA SER A 526 -29.18 14.31 -25.32
C SER A 526 -28.61 13.16 -26.15
N THR A 527 -27.38 12.71 -25.85
CA THR A 527 -26.77 11.58 -26.56
C THR A 527 -27.37 10.23 -26.15
N TYR A 528 -27.80 10.09 -24.90
CA TYR A 528 -28.53 8.90 -24.44
C TYR A 528 -29.86 8.76 -25.18
N PHE A 529 -30.66 9.84 -25.19
CA PHE A 529 -31.93 9.89 -25.92
C PHE A 529 -31.74 9.67 -27.42
N TRP A 530 -30.67 10.21 -28.00
CA TRP A 530 -30.34 10.01 -29.42
C TRP A 530 -30.19 8.54 -29.79
N GLU A 531 -29.44 7.75 -29.00
CA GLU A 531 -29.16 6.35 -29.33
C GLU A 531 -30.27 5.38 -28.85
N ILE A 532 -30.95 5.69 -27.74
CA ILE A 532 -31.92 4.78 -27.11
C ILE A 532 -33.38 5.18 -27.42
N GLY A 533 -33.65 6.45 -27.71
CA GLY A 533 -35.01 6.97 -27.95
C GLY A 533 -35.84 7.23 -26.69
N MET A 534 -35.24 7.08 -25.50
CA MET A 534 -35.84 7.32 -24.18
C MET A 534 -34.93 8.22 -23.34
N LYS A 535 -35.50 9.02 -22.43
CA LYS A 535 -34.71 9.87 -21.52
C LYS A 535 -34.31 9.08 -20.27
N PRO A 536 -33.14 9.34 -19.68
CA PRO A 536 -32.78 8.81 -18.37
C PRO A 536 -33.53 9.58 -17.26
N ASP A 537 -33.51 9.05 -16.05
CA ASP A 537 -34.08 9.71 -14.85
C ASP A 537 -33.13 10.79 -14.30
N PHE A 538 -31.83 10.63 -14.52
CA PHE A 538 -30.80 11.58 -14.10
C PHE A 538 -29.73 11.76 -15.18
N GLU A 539 -29.09 12.93 -15.17
CA GLU A 539 -27.82 13.13 -15.87
C GLU A 539 -26.66 13.46 -14.92
N TYR A 540 -25.42 13.33 -15.41
CA TYR A 540 -24.20 13.69 -14.69
C TYR A 540 -23.12 14.19 -15.67
N ASN A 541 -22.15 15.01 -15.27
CA ASN A 541 -21.14 15.67 -16.13
C ASN A 541 -21.68 16.72 -17.13
N TYR A 542 -22.77 16.44 -17.82
CA TYR A 542 -23.41 17.36 -18.77
C TYR A 542 -24.77 17.79 -18.22
N ASN A 543 -25.16 19.04 -18.49
CA ASN A 543 -26.50 19.56 -18.19
C ASN A 543 -27.21 19.78 -19.52
N ALA A 544 -27.46 18.68 -20.24
CA ALA A 544 -27.91 18.69 -21.62
C ALA A 544 -29.43 18.89 -21.75
N ASP A 545 -30.20 18.56 -20.71
CA ASP A 545 -31.64 18.80 -20.67
C ASP A 545 -32.05 19.34 -19.30
N PRO A 546 -32.51 20.60 -19.19
CA PRO A 546 -32.85 21.22 -17.90
C PRO A 546 -34.05 20.55 -17.19
N LEU A 547 -34.80 19.68 -17.87
CA LEU A 547 -35.90 18.92 -17.26
C LEU A 547 -35.44 17.62 -16.60
N ILE A 548 -34.20 17.18 -16.88
CA ILE A 548 -33.63 15.98 -16.25
C ILE A 548 -32.79 16.42 -15.03
N PRO A 549 -33.09 15.90 -13.83
CA PRO A 549 -32.32 16.23 -12.63
C PRO A 549 -30.82 15.92 -12.78
N GLN A 550 -30.00 16.90 -12.38
CA GLN A 550 -28.53 16.79 -12.43
C GLN A 550 -27.99 16.16 -11.14
N MET A 551 -27.14 15.13 -11.27
CA MET A 551 -26.42 14.57 -10.13
C MET A 551 -25.30 15.52 -9.66
N ILE A 552 -25.06 15.52 -8.35
CA ILE A 552 -24.02 16.38 -7.75
C ILE A 552 -22.68 15.68 -7.91
N SER A 553 -21.79 16.26 -8.71
CA SER A 553 -20.49 15.66 -9.02
C SER A 553 -19.35 16.26 -8.19
N SER A 554 -18.51 15.41 -7.59
CA SER A 554 -17.30 15.89 -6.89
C SER A 554 -16.18 16.26 -7.86
N LYS A 555 -16.08 15.52 -8.97
CA LYS A 555 -15.11 15.61 -10.07
C LYS A 555 -15.73 14.93 -11.29
N LYS A 556 -15.27 15.26 -12.50
CA LYS A 556 -15.72 14.60 -13.73
C LYS A 556 -15.65 13.07 -13.59
N PHE A 557 -16.82 12.42 -13.63
CA PHE A 557 -16.95 10.98 -13.43
C PHE A 557 -17.01 10.30 -14.78
N ILE A 558 -16.05 9.41 -15.08
CA ILE A 558 -15.98 8.69 -16.35
C ILE A 558 -15.70 7.22 -16.04
N MET A 559 -16.39 6.31 -16.72
CA MET A 559 -16.11 4.89 -16.62
C MET A 559 -14.93 4.51 -17.53
N SER A 560 -14.09 3.56 -17.08
CA SER A 560 -12.90 3.19 -17.82
C SER A 560 -13.26 2.20 -18.94
N ASN A 561 -12.91 2.51 -20.19
CA ASN A 561 -13.05 1.55 -21.31
C ASN A 561 -12.15 0.31 -21.16
N LYS A 562 -11.16 0.36 -20.27
CA LYS A 562 -10.21 -0.74 -20.00
C LYS A 562 -10.59 -1.59 -18.79
N GLY A 563 -11.62 -1.21 -18.03
CA GLY A 563 -11.97 -1.88 -16.78
C GLY A 563 -11.75 -1.03 -15.53
N LYS A 564 -12.63 -1.21 -14.54
CA LYS A 564 -12.56 -0.61 -13.20
C LYS A 564 -13.58 -1.29 -12.27
N ALA A 565 -13.55 -0.93 -10.99
CA ALA A 565 -14.68 -1.15 -10.09
C ALA A 565 -15.66 0.04 -10.14
N ILE A 566 -16.94 -0.26 -10.04
CA ILE A 566 -18.02 0.71 -9.83
C ILE A 566 -18.80 0.24 -8.60
N SER A 567 -19.15 1.16 -7.72
CA SER A 567 -19.92 0.85 -6.53
C SER A 567 -21.04 1.85 -6.32
N LEU A 568 -22.21 1.33 -5.95
CA LEU A 568 -23.28 2.08 -5.31
C LEU A 568 -23.01 2.12 -3.82
N LYS A 569 -22.92 3.32 -3.27
CA LYS A 569 -22.64 3.56 -1.85
C LYS A 569 -23.68 4.47 -1.24
N ASP A 570 -23.96 4.26 0.04
CA ASP A 570 -24.83 5.16 0.79
C ASP A 570 -24.11 6.46 1.20
N SER A 571 -24.80 7.34 1.91
CA SER A 571 -24.23 8.61 2.38
C SER A 571 -23.07 8.46 3.38
N HIS A 572 -22.83 7.25 3.91
CA HIS A 572 -21.79 6.92 4.88
C HIS A 572 -20.71 6.00 4.27
N ASN A 573 -20.57 5.92 2.94
CA ASN A 573 -19.54 5.11 2.27
C ASN A 573 -19.71 3.58 2.43
N HIS A 574 -20.82 3.09 2.98
CA HIS A 574 -21.13 1.66 2.96
C HIS A 574 -21.39 1.22 1.53
N THR A 575 -20.75 0.13 1.10
CA THR A 575 -21.03 -0.50 -0.20
C THR A 575 -22.39 -1.19 -0.15
N ILE A 576 -23.27 -0.82 -1.08
CA ILE A 576 -24.59 -1.42 -1.26
C ILE A 576 -24.54 -2.44 -2.38
N ASP A 577 -23.99 -2.05 -3.53
CA ASP A 577 -23.71 -2.96 -4.63
C ASP A 577 -22.37 -2.59 -5.29
N PHE A 578 -21.78 -3.58 -5.96
CA PHE A 578 -20.41 -3.50 -6.44
C PHE A 578 -20.22 -4.35 -7.70
N ILE A 579 -19.57 -3.78 -8.72
CA ILE A 579 -19.21 -4.51 -9.92
C ILE A 579 -17.74 -4.29 -10.26
N ILE A 580 -17.08 -5.31 -10.81
CA ILE A 580 -15.75 -5.20 -11.41
C ILE A 580 -15.81 -5.69 -12.85
N TYR A 581 -15.27 -4.90 -13.78
CA TYR A 581 -15.17 -5.29 -15.19
C TYR A 581 -13.79 -4.97 -15.76
N GLY A 582 -13.45 -5.63 -16.87
CA GLY A 582 -12.29 -5.33 -17.71
C GLY A 582 -10.94 -5.90 -17.25
N ASN A 583 -10.93 -7.15 -16.79
CA ASN A 583 -9.72 -7.88 -16.37
C ASN A 583 -8.91 -7.18 -15.28
N VAL A 584 -9.58 -6.46 -14.39
CA VAL A 584 -8.96 -5.83 -13.22
C VAL A 584 -9.05 -6.82 -12.05
N SER A 585 -7.91 -7.09 -11.40
CA SER A 585 -7.89 -7.79 -10.12
C SER A 585 -7.92 -6.77 -9.00
N ILE A 586 -8.99 -6.77 -8.21
CA ILE A 586 -9.11 -5.98 -6.99
C ILE A 586 -9.26 -6.98 -5.86
N ASN A 587 -8.34 -6.94 -4.90
CA ASN A 587 -8.39 -7.77 -3.72
C ASN A 587 -9.36 -7.13 -2.72
N GLU A 588 -10.65 -7.30 -2.94
CA GLU A 588 -11.72 -6.81 -2.08
C GLU A 588 -12.59 -7.96 -1.55
N THR A 589 -13.15 -7.75 -0.37
CA THR A 589 -14.02 -8.74 0.29
C THR A 589 -15.41 -8.83 -0.37
N PHE A 590 -15.83 -7.77 -1.06
CA PHE A 590 -17.18 -7.68 -1.61
C PHE A 590 -17.35 -8.38 -2.96
N TRP A 591 -16.28 -8.67 -3.71
CA TRP A 591 -16.36 -9.35 -5.00
C TRP A 591 -15.59 -10.67 -4.97
N ASN A 592 -16.23 -11.75 -5.39
CA ASN A 592 -15.63 -13.08 -5.40
C ASN A 592 -15.30 -13.53 -6.82
N GLY A 593 -14.03 -13.86 -7.05
CA GLY A 593 -13.55 -14.39 -8.32
C GLY A 593 -13.19 -13.31 -9.36
N PRO A 594 -13.10 -13.69 -10.65
CA PRO A 594 -12.62 -12.79 -11.70
C PRO A 594 -13.62 -11.68 -12.02
N SER A 595 -13.11 -10.56 -12.53
CA SER A 595 -13.92 -9.46 -13.08
C SER A 595 -14.75 -9.91 -14.29
N ILE A 596 -15.82 -9.18 -14.59
CA ILE A 596 -16.58 -9.33 -15.84
C ILE A 596 -15.63 -9.07 -17.03
N PRO A 597 -15.58 -9.97 -18.03
CA PRO A 597 -14.74 -9.77 -19.21
C PRO A 597 -15.06 -8.47 -19.95
N LEU A 598 -14.09 -7.92 -20.68
CA LEU A 598 -14.33 -6.75 -21.54
C LEU A 598 -15.39 -7.09 -22.59
N SER A 599 -16.45 -6.28 -22.64
CA SER A 599 -17.56 -6.45 -23.57
C SER A 599 -17.35 -5.69 -24.89
N GLY A 600 -16.60 -4.58 -24.85
CA GLY A 600 -16.25 -3.77 -26.02
C GLY A 600 -17.17 -2.58 -26.24
N GLU A 601 -16.88 -1.82 -27.30
CA GLU A 601 -17.64 -0.63 -27.70
C GLU A 601 -19.12 -0.96 -27.94
N GLY A 602 -20.03 -0.12 -27.46
CA GLY A 602 -21.46 -0.26 -27.76
C GLY A 602 -22.18 -1.35 -26.95
N VAL A 603 -21.47 -2.12 -26.12
CA VAL A 603 -22.07 -3.22 -25.34
C VAL A 603 -22.48 -2.78 -23.94
N VAL A 604 -23.73 -3.05 -23.60
CA VAL A 604 -24.31 -2.88 -22.26
C VAL A 604 -24.12 -4.16 -21.47
N LEU A 605 -23.46 -4.07 -20.31
CA LEU A 605 -23.45 -5.15 -19.33
C LEU A 605 -24.84 -5.22 -18.68
N LYS A 606 -25.48 -6.40 -18.69
CA LYS A 606 -26.77 -6.61 -18.03
C LYS A 606 -26.70 -7.76 -17.04
N ARG A 607 -27.17 -7.52 -15.82
CA ARG A 607 -27.25 -8.53 -14.77
C ARG A 607 -28.22 -9.66 -15.16
N ASN A 608 -27.86 -10.89 -14.81
CA ASN A 608 -28.63 -12.11 -14.98
C ASN A 608 -29.78 -12.11 -13.97
N PHE A 609 -30.93 -12.66 -14.37
CA PHE A 609 -32.08 -12.87 -13.50
C PHE A 609 -32.71 -14.24 -13.81
N ASN A 610 -33.42 -14.79 -12.83
CA ASN A 610 -34.12 -16.07 -12.96
C ASN A 610 -35.43 -15.93 -13.76
N LYS A 611 -36.20 -17.01 -13.91
CA LYS A 611 -37.45 -16.99 -14.67
C LYS A 611 -38.53 -16.09 -14.02
N GLU A 612 -38.42 -15.88 -12.72
CA GLU A 612 -39.31 -15.04 -11.91
C GLU A 612 -38.93 -13.55 -11.95
N GLY A 613 -37.88 -13.17 -12.69
CA GLY A 613 -37.44 -11.77 -12.80
C GLY A 613 -36.54 -11.30 -11.64
N ILE A 614 -36.09 -12.22 -10.77
CA ILE A 614 -35.23 -11.92 -9.63
C ILE A 614 -33.77 -11.96 -10.08
N PHE A 615 -33.06 -10.85 -9.90
CA PHE A 615 -31.64 -10.74 -10.25
C PHE A 615 -30.78 -11.65 -9.38
N PHE A 616 -29.76 -12.25 -9.99
CA PHE A 616 -28.70 -12.92 -9.25
C PHE A 616 -27.71 -11.89 -8.71
N ASP A 617 -27.37 -12.04 -7.44
CA ASP A 617 -26.34 -11.25 -6.76
C ASP A 617 -25.45 -12.17 -5.94
N THR A 618 -24.59 -12.89 -6.65
CA THR A 618 -23.54 -13.72 -6.04
C THR A 618 -22.25 -12.93 -5.80
N ASN A 619 -22.25 -11.64 -6.18
CA ASN A 619 -21.08 -10.77 -6.23
C ASN A 619 -19.94 -11.38 -7.06
N THR A 620 -20.30 -11.99 -8.19
CA THR A 620 -19.33 -12.60 -9.12
C THR A 620 -19.60 -12.16 -10.56
N SER A 621 -18.61 -12.34 -11.44
CA SER A 621 -18.80 -12.08 -12.87
C SER A 621 -19.87 -12.97 -13.51
N GLN A 622 -20.22 -14.10 -12.89
CA GLN A 622 -21.27 -14.99 -13.37
C GLN A 622 -22.67 -14.34 -13.31
N ASP A 623 -22.85 -13.30 -12.49
CA ASP A 623 -24.08 -12.51 -12.45
C ASP A 623 -24.27 -11.70 -13.74
N TRP A 624 -23.29 -11.61 -14.64
CA TRP A 624 -23.33 -10.73 -15.82
C TRP A 624 -23.01 -11.44 -17.13
N ILE A 625 -22.39 -12.62 -17.08
CA ILE A 625 -22.00 -13.38 -18.27
C ILE A 625 -23.23 -14.05 -18.88
N LYS A 626 -23.56 -13.68 -20.13
CA LYS A 626 -24.62 -14.24 -20.96
C LYS A 626 -24.07 -14.59 -22.34
N ILE A 627 -24.77 -15.49 -23.05
CA ILE A 627 -24.50 -15.77 -24.47
C ILE A 627 -24.88 -14.57 -25.35
N LYS A 628 -25.98 -13.88 -25.03
CA LYS A 628 -26.38 -12.63 -25.70
C LYS A 628 -25.47 -11.48 -25.26
N LYS A 629 -24.81 -10.83 -26.21
CA LYS A 629 -24.13 -9.53 -26.03
C LYS A 629 -25.13 -8.41 -26.33
N PHE A 630 -25.53 -7.63 -25.33
CA PHE A 630 -26.52 -6.57 -25.48
C PHE A 630 -25.87 -5.33 -26.08
N GLN A 631 -26.23 -4.95 -27.31
CA GLN A 631 -25.81 -3.66 -27.85
C GLN A 631 -26.74 -2.56 -27.37
N ILE A 632 -26.20 -1.36 -27.18
CA ILE A 632 -26.98 -0.17 -26.83
C ILE A 632 -28.08 0.06 -27.88
N GLY A 633 -29.27 0.40 -27.39
CA GLY A 633 -30.47 0.62 -28.22
C GLY A 633 -31.22 -0.65 -28.62
N GLN A 634 -30.63 -1.87 -28.51
CA GLN A 634 -31.34 -3.12 -28.81
C GLN A 634 -32.50 -3.35 -27.85
N SER A 635 -33.55 -3.99 -28.35
CA SER A 635 -34.68 -4.42 -27.55
C SER A 635 -34.33 -5.59 -26.61
N ASP A 636 -35.26 -5.84 -25.69
CA ASP A 636 -35.23 -6.96 -24.76
C ASP A 636 -36.65 -7.54 -24.57
N PHE A 637 -37.30 -7.89 -25.68
CA PHE A 637 -38.65 -8.45 -25.66
C PHE A 637 -38.68 -9.79 -24.91
N PRO A 638 -39.71 -10.03 -24.08
CA PRO A 638 -39.77 -11.22 -23.26
C PRO A 638 -40.09 -12.48 -24.07
N TYR A 639 -39.73 -13.63 -23.51
CA TYR A 639 -40.26 -14.91 -23.96
C TYR A 639 -41.76 -14.98 -23.65
N GLU A 640 -42.58 -15.32 -24.65
CA GLU A 640 -44.01 -15.55 -24.49
C GLU A 640 -44.41 -16.87 -25.15
N LYS A 641 -45.35 -17.58 -24.51
CA LYS A 641 -46.03 -18.75 -25.07
C LYS A 641 -47.53 -18.48 -25.04
N ILE A 642 -48.11 -18.30 -26.22
CA ILE A 642 -49.51 -17.93 -26.41
C ILE A 642 -50.27 -19.20 -26.77
N ILE A 643 -51.28 -19.56 -25.98
CA ILE A 643 -52.11 -20.76 -26.20
C ILE A 643 -53.55 -20.33 -26.36
N GLU A 644 -53.97 -20.12 -27.59
CA GLU A 644 -55.30 -19.58 -27.90
C GLU A 644 -55.86 -20.09 -29.22
N ASN A 645 -57.18 -19.99 -29.35
CA ASN A 645 -57.86 -20.25 -30.61
C ASN A 645 -57.46 -19.18 -31.64
N GLY A 646 -57.21 -19.62 -32.87
CA GLY A 646 -56.91 -18.74 -33.98
C GLY A 646 -57.08 -19.47 -35.30
N GLU A 647 -56.74 -18.79 -36.39
CA GLU A 647 -56.66 -19.40 -37.72
C GLU A 647 -55.22 -19.35 -38.22
N ILE A 648 -54.68 -20.50 -38.62
CA ILE A 648 -53.33 -20.60 -39.18
C ILE A 648 -53.42 -21.12 -40.61
N THR A 649 -52.71 -20.46 -41.53
CA THR A 649 -52.51 -20.94 -42.90
C THR A 649 -51.03 -21.19 -43.16
N THR A 650 -50.67 -22.41 -43.55
CA THR A 650 -49.31 -22.75 -43.96
C THR A 650 -49.13 -22.53 -45.46
N PHE A 651 -47.93 -22.20 -45.89
CA PHE A 651 -47.57 -22.16 -47.31
C PHE A 651 -46.08 -22.42 -47.52
N VAL A 652 -45.72 -22.81 -48.73
CA VAL A 652 -44.31 -22.98 -49.15
C VAL A 652 -44.08 -22.36 -50.52
N SER A 653 -42.88 -21.84 -50.71
CA SER A 653 -42.41 -21.34 -52.01
C SER A 653 -41.56 -22.41 -52.69
N PRO A 654 -41.64 -22.59 -54.03
CA PRO A 654 -42.40 -21.77 -54.98
C PRO A 654 -43.89 -22.16 -55.12
N ASP A 655 -44.36 -23.22 -54.46
CA ASP A 655 -45.64 -23.87 -54.76
C ASP A 655 -46.89 -22.98 -54.70
N CYS A 656 -47.08 -22.24 -53.60
CA CYS A 656 -48.31 -21.47 -53.35
C CYS A 656 -48.09 -20.12 -52.66
N SER A 657 -46.83 -19.72 -52.45
CA SER A 657 -46.45 -18.55 -51.66
C SER A 657 -47.01 -17.23 -52.20
N TYR A 658 -46.95 -16.99 -53.51
CA TYR A 658 -47.46 -15.76 -54.12
C TYR A 658 -48.97 -15.60 -53.92
N HIS A 659 -49.76 -16.66 -54.10
CA HIS A 659 -51.20 -16.60 -53.87
C HIS A 659 -51.54 -16.43 -52.39
N ALA A 660 -50.82 -17.12 -51.49
CA ALA A 660 -51.02 -16.98 -50.05
C ALA A 660 -50.83 -15.52 -49.59
N ILE A 661 -49.72 -14.89 -49.98
CA ILE A 661 -49.39 -13.51 -49.56
C ILE A 661 -50.30 -12.48 -50.23
N THR A 662 -50.51 -12.59 -51.56
CA THR A 662 -51.31 -11.58 -52.28
C THR A 662 -52.78 -11.59 -51.89
N ASN A 663 -53.33 -12.74 -51.50
CA ASN A 663 -54.69 -12.80 -50.96
C ASN A 663 -54.81 -12.00 -49.66
N GLU A 664 -53.84 -12.07 -48.76
CA GLU A 664 -53.85 -11.27 -47.53
C GLU A 664 -53.73 -9.76 -47.81
N ILE A 665 -52.82 -9.36 -48.71
CA ILE A 665 -52.65 -7.95 -49.09
C ILE A 665 -53.92 -7.39 -49.75
N ARG A 666 -54.62 -8.20 -50.56
CA ARG A 666 -55.88 -7.78 -51.21
C ARG A 666 -57.03 -7.64 -50.23
N ASN A 667 -57.05 -8.45 -49.17
CA ASN A 667 -58.09 -8.45 -48.15
C ASN A 667 -57.84 -7.43 -47.01
N ALA A 668 -56.67 -6.80 -46.95
CA ALA A 668 -56.35 -5.74 -45.99
C ALA A 668 -57.30 -4.54 -46.14
N ASN A 669 -57.79 -4.02 -45.01
CA ASN A 669 -58.78 -2.92 -44.97
C ASN A 669 -58.27 -1.66 -44.26
N ASP A 670 -57.30 -1.76 -43.37
CA ASP A 670 -56.85 -0.65 -42.52
C ASP A 670 -55.34 -0.42 -42.62
N SER A 671 -54.54 -1.47 -42.42
CA SER A 671 -53.09 -1.31 -42.35
C SER A 671 -52.28 -2.53 -42.80
N ILE A 672 -51.11 -2.25 -43.36
CA ILE A 672 -50.09 -3.23 -43.73
C ILE A 672 -48.73 -2.72 -43.21
N PHE A 673 -48.11 -3.47 -42.31
CA PHE A 673 -46.79 -3.17 -41.76
C PHE A 673 -45.80 -4.28 -42.14
N LEU A 674 -44.85 -3.95 -43.01
CA LEU A 674 -43.88 -4.89 -43.57
C LEU A 674 -42.51 -4.63 -42.97
N ASN A 675 -41.91 -5.64 -42.36
CA ASN A 675 -40.47 -5.65 -42.08
C ASN A 675 -39.79 -6.67 -42.99
N ILE A 676 -38.80 -6.23 -43.76
CA ILE A 676 -38.13 -7.08 -44.73
C ILE A 676 -36.66 -6.64 -44.90
N TYR A 677 -35.77 -7.59 -45.20
CA TYR A 677 -34.36 -7.27 -45.48
C TYR A 677 -34.18 -6.63 -46.86
N GLU A 678 -34.79 -7.23 -47.88
CA GLU A 678 -34.74 -6.78 -49.28
C GLU A 678 -36.12 -6.93 -49.93
N PHE A 679 -36.50 -5.95 -50.74
CA PHE A 679 -37.74 -5.94 -51.50
C PHE A 679 -37.50 -5.59 -52.98
N THR A 680 -37.43 -6.62 -53.82
CA THR A 680 -37.13 -6.53 -55.26
C THR A 680 -38.20 -7.13 -56.17
N ASN A 681 -39.33 -7.58 -55.64
CA ASN A 681 -40.42 -8.19 -56.42
C ASN A 681 -41.43 -7.15 -56.93
N PRO A 682 -41.44 -6.80 -58.25
CA PRO A 682 -42.34 -5.78 -58.78
C PRO A 682 -43.82 -6.17 -58.68
N PHE A 683 -44.13 -7.46 -58.68
CA PHE A 683 -45.53 -7.91 -58.59
C PHE A 683 -46.12 -7.72 -57.21
N LEU A 684 -45.33 -7.85 -56.15
CA LEU A 684 -45.79 -7.55 -54.78
C LEU A 684 -45.86 -6.03 -54.55
N CYS A 685 -44.99 -5.25 -55.20
CA CYS A 685 -45.09 -3.79 -55.24
C CYS A 685 -46.46 -3.33 -55.77
N GLU A 686 -46.91 -3.90 -56.89
CA GLU A 686 -48.24 -3.59 -57.45
C GLU A 686 -49.38 -3.92 -56.48
N GLU A 687 -49.30 -5.02 -55.73
CA GLU A 687 -50.34 -5.38 -54.76
C GLU A 687 -50.37 -4.41 -53.57
N LEU A 688 -49.21 -3.93 -53.10
CA LEU A 688 -49.14 -2.88 -52.08
C LEU A 688 -49.64 -1.53 -52.61
N ILE A 689 -49.33 -1.15 -53.85
CA ILE A 689 -49.87 0.06 -54.48
C ILE A 689 -51.39 -0.03 -54.59
N LYS A 690 -51.94 -1.19 -54.99
CA LYS A 690 -53.39 -1.40 -54.99
C LYS A 690 -53.99 -1.25 -53.60
N ALA A 691 -53.30 -1.68 -52.54
CA ALA A 691 -53.75 -1.46 -51.16
C ALA A 691 -53.73 0.03 -50.78
N LEU A 692 -52.67 0.77 -51.13
CA LEU A 692 -52.58 2.23 -50.94
C LEU A 692 -53.69 2.99 -51.67
N ILE A 693 -54.04 2.59 -52.90
CA ILE A 693 -55.15 3.16 -53.67
C ILE A 693 -56.50 2.91 -52.97
N ARG A 694 -56.63 1.82 -52.21
CA ARG A 694 -57.78 1.54 -51.33
C ARG A 694 -57.70 2.23 -49.97
N GLU A 695 -56.79 3.19 -49.80
CA GLU A 695 -56.55 3.95 -48.56
C GLU A 695 -56.02 3.12 -47.38
N VAL A 696 -55.50 1.91 -47.63
CA VAL A 696 -54.84 1.09 -46.60
C VAL A 696 -53.49 1.71 -46.23
N SER A 697 -53.23 1.90 -44.93
CA SER A 697 -51.95 2.47 -44.45
C SER A 697 -50.80 1.46 -44.58
N VAL A 698 -49.87 1.71 -45.51
CA VAL A 698 -48.66 0.88 -45.68
C VAL A 698 -47.44 1.51 -44.98
N LYS A 699 -46.78 0.76 -44.09
CA LYS A 699 -45.47 1.12 -43.48
C LYS A 699 -44.44 0.01 -43.74
N ILE A 700 -43.25 0.35 -44.21
CA ILE A 700 -42.22 -0.64 -44.62
C ILE A 700 -40.85 -0.36 -44.00
N PHE A 701 -40.38 -1.25 -43.13
CA PHE A 701 -39.05 -1.22 -42.47
C PHE A 701 -38.05 -2.12 -43.18
N LEU A 702 -36.89 -1.54 -43.52
CA LEU A 702 -35.89 -2.14 -44.39
C LEU A 702 -34.48 -2.04 -43.83
N GLU A 703 -33.59 -2.93 -44.28
CA GLU A 703 -32.16 -2.76 -44.13
C GLU A 703 -31.66 -1.62 -45.02
N GLY A 704 -30.93 -0.64 -44.45
CA GLY A 704 -30.43 0.51 -45.18
C GLY A 704 -29.08 0.29 -45.86
N SER A 705 -28.39 -0.80 -45.55
CA SER A 705 -27.11 -1.18 -46.17
C SER A 705 -27.01 -2.71 -46.31
N PRO A 706 -27.90 -3.34 -47.08
CA PRO A 706 -27.85 -4.78 -47.29
C PRO A 706 -26.54 -5.14 -48.01
N ILE A 707 -26.11 -6.40 -47.88
CA ILE A 707 -24.92 -6.92 -48.57
C ILE A 707 -25.10 -6.71 -50.08
N GLY A 708 -24.18 -5.98 -50.71
CA GLY A 708 -24.28 -5.58 -52.13
C GLY A 708 -24.93 -4.22 -52.36
N GLY A 709 -25.46 -3.59 -51.31
CA GLY A 709 -26.15 -2.29 -51.35
C GLY A 709 -27.60 -2.39 -51.85
N ILE A 710 -28.35 -1.30 -51.70
CA ILE A 710 -29.73 -1.23 -52.18
C ILE A 710 -29.73 -1.23 -53.71
N SER A 711 -30.31 -2.28 -54.30
CA SER A 711 -30.37 -2.47 -55.76
C SER A 711 -31.24 -1.43 -56.46
N ASN A 712 -31.06 -1.24 -57.78
CA ASN A 712 -31.94 -0.34 -58.55
C ASN A 712 -33.39 -0.84 -58.62
N ASP A 713 -33.61 -2.16 -58.64
CA ASP A 713 -34.94 -2.78 -58.58
C ASP A 713 -35.68 -2.36 -57.30
N GLU A 714 -35.00 -2.49 -56.15
CA GLU A 714 -35.55 -2.13 -54.85
C GLU A 714 -35.79 -0.61 -54.75
N LYS A 715 -34.81 0.21 -55.14
CA LYS A 715 -35.00 1.67 -55.20
C LYS A 715 -36.21 2.04 -56.05
N TYR A 716 -36.38 1.43 -57.22
CA TYR A 716 -37.52 1.69 -58.11
C TYR A 716 -38.85 1.35 -57.43
N ILE A 717 -38.95 0.17 -56.82
CA ILE A 717 -40.15 -0.28 -56.09
C ILE A 717 -40.48 0.67 -54.93
N LEU A 718 -39.48 1.02 -54.12
CA LEU A 718 -39.67 1.90 -52.97
C LEU A 718 -40.07 3.33 -53.41
N ASN A 719 -39.50 3.84 -54.51
CA ASN A 719 -39.94 5.11 -55.11
C ASN A 719 -41.42 5.07 -55.48
N ARG A 720 -41.87 3.98 -56.13
CA ARG A 720 -43.27 3.84 -56.49
C ARG A 720 -44.17 3.80 -55.26
N ILE A 721 -43.86 2.97 -54.27
CA ILE A 721 -44.66 2.87 -53.04
C ILE A 721 -44.73 4.22 -52.30
N ALA A 722 -43.62 4.93 -52.19
CA ALA A 722 -43.59 6.25 -51.56
C ALA A 722 -44.44 7.28 -52.33
N ASN A 723 -44.41 7.27 -53.66
CA ASN A 723 -45.22 8.16 -54.50
C ASN A 723 -46.73 7.94 -54.34
N TYR A 724 -47.15 6.73 -53.97
CA TYR A 724 -48.55 6.40 -53.63
C TYR A 724 -48.88 6.58 -52.14
N GLY A 725 -47.99 7.19 -51.34
CA GLY A 725 -48.25 7.52 -49.93
C GLY A 725 -47.76 6.49 -48.91
N GLY A 726 -47.08 5.42 -49.35
CA GLY A 726 -46.46 4.45 -48.44
C GLY A 726 -45.35 5.09 -47.60
N LYS A 727 -45.31 4.78 -46.31
CA LYS A 727 -44.30 5.31 -45.39
C LYS A 727 -43.16 4.29 -45.28
N ILE A 728 -41.95 4.71 -45.63
CA ILE A 728 -40.78 3.81 -45.70
C ILE A 728 -39.70 4.33 -44.75
N ARG A 729 -39.06 3.42 -44.00
CA ARG A 729 -37.91 3.72 -43.14
C ARG A 729 -36.88 2.60 -43.21
N PHE A 730 -35.64 2.96 -42.93
CA PHE A 730 -34.51 2.07 -42.97
C PHE A 730 -33.81 2.06 -41.61
N ILE A 731 -33.27 0.92 -41.19
CA ILE A 731 -32.20 0.94 -40.20
C ILE A 731 -30.88 1.28 -40.89
N VAL A 732 -30.13 2.24 -40.37
CA VAL A 732 -28.91 2.75 -41.01
C VAL A 732 -27.78 2.88 -39.99
N SER A 733 -26.56 2.56 -40.41
CA SER A 733 -25.35 3.03 -39.73
C SER A 733 -24.64 4.08 -40.59
N ASP A 734 -24.44 5.27 -40.03
CA ASP A 734 -23.79 6.42 -40.66
C ASP A 734 -22.80 7.02 -39.66
N ARG A 735 -21.55 6.54 -39.70
CA ARG A 735 -20.50 6.89 -38.72
C ARG A 735 -20.11 8.36 -38.78
N GLU A 736 -20.21 9.01 -39.94
CA GLU A 736 -19.91 10.44 -40.08
C GLU A 736 -20.90 11.30 -39.28
N LYS A 737 -22.17 10.87 -39.23
CA LYS A 737 -23.21 11.50 -38.41
C LYS A 737 -23.33 10.90 -37.01
N LYS A 738 -22.39 10.03 -36.61
CA LYS A 738 -22.40 9.33 -35.31
C LYS A 738 -23.69 8.52 -35.10
N VAL A 739 -24.21 7.93 -36.17
CA VAL A 739 -25.37 7.04 -36.16
C VAL A 739 -24.88 5.61 -36.27
N TYR A 740 -25.26 4.81 -35.29
CA TYR A 740 -24.86 3.42 -35.21
C TYR A 740 -26.10 2.55 -35.09
N ALA A 741 -26.29 1.66 -36.07
CA ALA A 741 -27.41 0.73 -36.04
C ALA A 741 -27.34 -0.14 -34.78
N ARG A 742 -28.49 -0.31 -34.13
CA ARG A 742 -28.60 -1.18 -32.95
C ARG A 742 -28.51 -2.68 -33.29
N TYR A 743 -28.74 -3.04 -34.55
CA TYR A 743 -28.51 -4.39 -35.07
C TYR A 743 -27.46 -4.36 -36.17
N VAL A 744 -26.76 -5.48 -36.38
CA VAL A 744 -25.80 -5.58 -37.49
C VAL A 744 -26.53 -5.58 -38.82
N PHE A 745 -27.65 -6.31 -38.90
CA PHE A 745 -28.59 -6.27 -40.03
C PHE A 745 -30.04 -6.38 -39.53
N ASN A 746 -30.97 -5.70 -40.20
CA ASN A 746 -32.40 -6.00 -40.14
C ASN A 746 -32.75 -7.13 -41.12
N HIS A 747 -32.78 -8.35 -40.64
CA HIS A 747 -33.01 -9.55 -41.45
C HIS A 747 -34.35 -10.26 -41.15
N GLY A 748 -35.22 -9.65 -40.33
CA GLY A 748 -36.58 -10.13 -40.09
C GLY A 748 -37.44 -10.03 -41.36
N LYS A 749 -38.26 -11.05 -41.61
CA LYS A 749 -39.20 -11.09 -42.74
C LYS A 749 -40.58 -11.41 -42.19
N TYR A 750 -41.37 -10.37 -41.98
CA TYR A 750 -42.73 -10.51 -41.50
C TYR A 750 -43.61 -9.37 -41.95
N LEU A 751 -44.91 -9.65 -42.03
CA LEU A 751 -45.96 -8.71 -42.39
C LEU A 751 -47.04 -8.71 -41.32
N ILE A 752 -47.55 -7.55 -40.93
CA ILE A 752 -48.71 -7.41 -40.06
C ILE A 752 -49.83 -6.74 -40.84
N ILE A 753 -51.04 -7.27 -40.76
CA ILE A 753 -52.21 -6.75 -41.47
C ILE A 753 -53.35 -6.50 -40.49
N ASP A 754 -53.94 -5.31 -40.56
CA ASP A 754 -55.13 -4.86 -39.81
C ASP A 754 -55.03 -5.11 -38.29
N ASN A 755 -53.80 -5.15 -37.75
CA ASN A 755 -53.49 -5.51 -36.36
C ASN A 755 -54.03 -6.88 -35.89
N LYS A 756 -54.39 -7.77 -36.83
CA LYS A 756 -55.04 -9.07 -36.56
C LYS A 756 -54.33 -10.28 -37.15
N THR A 757 -53.56 -10.05 -38.21
CA THR A 757 -52.85 -11.09 -38.95
C THR A 757 -51.36 -10.81 -38.91
N VAL A 758 -50.55 -11.83 -38.63
CA VAL A 758 -49.11 -11.79 -38.86
C VAL A 758 -48.72 -12.87 -39.86
N ILE A 759 -47.86 -12.53 -40.81
CA ILE A 759 -47.23 -13.46 -41.75
C ILE A 759 -45.75 -13.50 -41.40
N ILE A 760 -45.18 -14.70 -41.27
CA ILE A 760 -43.76 -14.93 -41.04
C ILE A 760 -43.24 -15.86 -42.11
N GLU A 761 -42.06 -15.55 -42.66
CA GLU A 761 -41.48 -16.27 -43.78
C GLU A 761 -39.94 -16.35 -43.70
N SER A 762 -39.35 -17.29 -44.43
CA SER A 762 -37.90 -17.44 -44.53
C SER A 762 -37.24 -16.60 -45.63
N CYS A 763 -38.03 -16.06 -46.56
CA CYS A 763 -37.59 -15.36 -47.77
C CYS A 763 -37.60 -13.84 -47.68
N ASN A 764 -36.72 -13.22 -48.47
CA ASN A 764 -36.88 -11.83 -48.90
C ASN A 764 -38.01 -11.72 -49.92
N TRP A 765 -38.57 -10.52 -50.12
CA TRP A 765 -39.55 -10.26 -51.17
C TRP A 765 -38.87 -10.07 -52.53
N ALA A 766 -38.24 -11.13 -53.02
CA ALA A 766 -37.60 -11.23 -54.32
C ALA A 766 -38.41 -12.12 -55.28
N LYS A 767 -38.18 -12.01 -56.59
CA LYS A 767 -38.84 -12.86 -57.60
C LYS A 767 -38.56 -14.36 -57.41
N THR A 768 -37.42 -14.72 -56.82
CA THR A 768 -37.08 -16.12 -56.48
C THR A 768 -37.67 -16.55 -55.14
N GLY A 769 -37.83 -15.62 -54.18
CA GLY A 769 -38.39 -15.92 -52.86
C GLY A 769 -39.90 -16.14 -52.90
N ILE A 770 -40.64 -15.25 -53.57
CA ILE A 770 -42.10 -15.31 -53.77
C ILE A 770 -42.40 -15.21 -55.26
N PRO A 771 -42.15 -16.27 -56.04
CA PRO A 771 -42.33 -16.25 -57.48
C PRO A 771 -43.81 -16.22 -57.84
N LYS A 772 -44.16 -15.43 -58.86
CA LYS A 772 -45.52 -15.37 -59.39
C LYS A 772 -45.96 -16.69 -60.03
N GLU A 773 -45.01 -17.45 -60.57
CA GLU A 773 -45.20 -18.77 -61.17
C GLU A 773 -44.58 -19.85 -60.28
N GLY A 774 -45.33 -20.91 -59.98
CA GLY A 774 -44.93 -21.90 -58.99
C GLY A 774 -43.88 -22.90 -59.46
N THR A 775 -43.50 -22.87 -60.74
CA THR A 775 -42.55 -23.84 -61.32
C THR A 775 -41.07 -23.48 -61.11
N TYR A 776 -40.77 -22.31 -60.55
CA TYR A 776 -39.39 -21.86 -60.33
C TYR A 776 -39.28 -20.93 -59.11
N GLY A 777 -38.28 -21.16 -58.26
CA GLY A 777 -37.96 -20.28 -57.14
C GLY A 777 -37.14 -20.99 -56.08
N ASN A 778 -36.91 -20.29 -54.97
CA ASN A 778 -36.29 -20.84 -53.78
C ASN A 778 -37.28 -21.76 -53.06
N ARG A 779 -36.76 -22.78 -52.38
CA ARG A 779 -37.53 -23.49 -51.36
C ARG A 779 -37.55 -22.68 -50.08
N GLU A 780 -38.75 -22.25 -49.68
CA GLU A 780 -39.00 -21.38 -48.52
C GLU A 780 -40.26 -21.83 -47.78
N TRP A 781 -40.33 -21.55 -46.48
CA TRP A 781 -41.52 -21.80 -45.66
C TRP A 781 -42.11 -20.47 -45.19
N GLY A 782 -43.44 -20.45 -45.09
CA GLY A 782 -44.15 -19.33 -44.51
C GLY A 782 -45.45 -19.76 -43.84
N ILE A 783 -45.93 -18.87 -42.97
CA ILE A 783 -47.11 -19.10 -42.16
C ILE A 783 -47.86 -17.80 -41.94
N ILE A 784 -49.18 -17.86 -42.02
CA ILE A 784 -50.12 -16.77 -41.73
C ILE A 784 -50.83 -17.14 -40.44
N VAL A 785 -50.81 -16.26 -39.45
CA VAL A 785 -51.44 -16.45 -38.14
C VAL A 785 -52.42 -15.32 -37.90
N ARG A 786 -53.71 -15.64 -37.82
CA ARG A 786 -54.79 -14.70 -37.49
C ARG A 786 -55.16 -14.87 -36.02
N ASN A 787 -54.50 -14.10 -35.17
CA ASN A 787 -54.72 -14.07 -33.72
C ASN A 787 -54.21 -12.73 -33.16
N GLU A 788 -55.06 -12.00 -32.45
CA GLU A 788 -54.78 -10.63 -31.99
C GLU A 788 -53.61 -10.56 -31.00
N ASN A 789 -53.44 -11.55 -30.12
CA ASN A 789 -52.36 -11.56 -29.13
C ASN A 789 -51.00 -11.85 -29.75
N VAL A 790 -50.93 -12.81 -30.68
CA VAL A 790 -49.73 -13.06 -31.48
C VAL A 790 -49.38 -11.82 -32.30
N THR A 791 -50.37 -11.21 -32.97
CA THR A 791 -50.14 -10.00 -33.76
C THR A 791 -49.69 -8.82 -32.89
N LYS A 792 -50.26 -8.65 -31.69
CA LYS A 792 -49.85 -7.59 -30.76
C LYS A 792 -48.37 -7.68 -30.37
N TYR A 793 -47.84 -8.90 -30.16
CA TYR A 793 -46.41 -9.09 -29.91
C TYR A 793 -45.56 -8.51 -31.05
N PHE A 794 -45.83 -8.93 -32.30
CA PHE A 794 -45.06 -8.46 -33.46
C PHE A 794 -45.33 -6.98 -33.80
N LEU A 795 -46.51 -6.44 -33.46
CA LEU A 795 -46.83 -5.03 -33.60
C LEU A 795 -45.95 -4.16 -32.70
N ASN A 796 -45.73 -4.59 -31.46
CA ASN A 796 -44.82 -3.92 -30.54
C ASN A 796 -43.38 -3.95 -31.06
N VAL A 797 -42.94 -5.09 -31.61
CA VAL A 797 -41.62 -5.22 -32.26
C VAL A 797 -41.50 -4.24 -33.43
N PHE A 798 -42.47 -4.24 -34.34
CA PHE A 798 -42.47 -3.38 -35.51
C PHE A 798 -42.36 -1.89 -35.14
N PHE A 799 -43.17 -1.42 -34.19
CA PHE A 799 -43.16 0.00 -33.83
C PHE A 799 -41.96 0.44 -32.99
N ASP A 800 -41.31 -0.47 -32.25
CA ASP A 800 -40.04 -0.17 -31.60
C ASP A 800 -38.89 -0.02 -32.63
N ASP A 801 -38.85 -0.91 -33.61
CA ASP A 801 -37.86 -0.87 -34.69
C ASP A 801 -38.08 0.33 -35.62
N TRP A 802 -39.34 0.58 -36.02
CA TRP A 802 -39.79 1.70 -36.86
C TRP A 802 -39.63 3.08 -36.23
N ASN A 803 -39.46 3.16 -34.91
CA ASN A 803 -39.63 4.38 -34.13
C ASN A 803 -38.83 5.57 -34.70
N PRO A 804 -39.50 6.65 -35.13
CA PRO A 804 -38.82 7.79 -35.75
C PRO A 804 -37.96 8.62 -34.78
N LYS A 805 -38.08 8.38 -33.47
CA LYS A 805 -37.25 9.03 -32.45
C LYS A 805 -35.85 8.43 -32.34
N ARG A 806 -35.61 7.25 -32.92
CA ARG A 806 -34.33 6.57 -32.85
C ARG A 806 -33.40 7.05 -33.95
N CYS A 807 -32.14 7.30 -33.62
CA CYS A 807 -31.17 7.86 -34.57
C CYS A 807 -30.92 6.97 -35.78
N ASP A 808 -30.98 5.65 -35.60
CA ASP A 808 -30.70 4.67 -36.64
C ASP A 808 -31.89 4.40 -37.56
N SER A 809 -33.08 4.89 -37.22
CA SER A 809 -34.27 4.76 -38.06
C SER A 809 -34.34 5.95 -39.00
N TYR A 810 -33.95 5.80 -40.26
CA TYR A 810 -33.98 6.88 -41.26
C TYR A 810 -35.29 6.87 -42.03
N SER A 811 -35.87 8.05 -42.23
CA SER A 811 -36.95 8.23 -43.21
C SER A 811 -36.42 7.96 -44.61
N TYR A 812 -37.28 7.47 -45.49
CA TYR A 812 -37.06 7.36 -46.93
C TYR A 812 -36.45 8.62 -47.57
N GLN A 813 -36.79 9.81 -47.07
CA GLN A 813 -36.25 11.09 -47.56
C GLN A 813 -34.77 11.32 -47.21
N ASN A 814 -34.23 10.58 -46.24
CA ASN A 814 -32.88 10.76 -45.71
C ASN A 814 -31.88 9.72 -46.25
N ILE A 815 -32.29 8.89 -47.21
CA ILE A 815 -31.43 7.89 -47.85
C ILE A 815 -31.36 8.16 -49.37
N ASN A 816 -30.24 7.79 -50.01
CA ASN A 816 -30.11 7.92 -51.46
C ASN A 816 -30.74 6.72 -52.18
N ILE A 817 -31.92 6.95 -52.74
CA ILE A 817 -32.77 5.98 -53.41
C ILE A 817 -33.09 6.41 -54.84
N SER A 818 -32.31 7.34 -55.38
CA SER A 818 -32.46 7.77 -56.77
C SER A 818 -32.11 6.64 -57.73
N VAL A 819 -32.90 6.49 -58.78
CA VAL A 819 -32.67 5.57 -59.89
C VAL A 819 -32.54 6.39 -61.17
N ASN A 820 -31.80 5.88 -62.15
CA ASN A 820 -31.73 6.49 -63.48
C ASN A 820 -33.16 6.64 -64.05
N PRO A 821 -33.55 7.82 -64.58
CA PRO A 821 -34.85 8.01 -65.22
C PRO A 821 -35.21 6.99 -66.31
N ASP A 822 -34.21 6.45 -67.01
CA ASP A 822 -34.39 5.44 -68.07
C ASP A 822 -34.39 4.00 -67.55
N PHE A 823 -34.35 3.80 -66.23
CA PHE A 823 -34.36 2.46 -65.63
C PHE A 823 -35.72 1.79 -65.81
N ILE A 824 -35.69 0.58 -66.37
CA ILE A 824 -36.88 -0.27 -66.56
C ILE A 824 -36.76 -1.46 -65.62
N ILE A 825 -37.78 -1.66 -64.78
CA ILE A 825 -37.86 -2.80 -63.87
C ILE A 825 -38.09 -4.09 -64.66
N ASP A 826 -37.39 -5.17 -64.29
CA ASP A 826 -37.57 -6.47 -64.93
C ASP A 826 -38.85 -7.16 -64.43
N GLU A 827 -39.92 -7.08 -65.22
CA GLU A 827 -41.21 -7.75 -64.98
C GLU A 827 -41.28 -9.17 -65.57
N TYR A 828 -40.17 -9.75 -66.04
CA TYR A 828 -40.16 -11.14 -66.48
C TYR A 828 -40.19 -12.09 -65.27
N PHE A 829 -40.93 -13.19 -65.39
CA PHE A 829 -40.94 -14.28 -64.43
C PHE A 829 -40.44 -15.57 -65.07
N ASN A 830 -39.68 -16.35 -64.29
CA ASN A 830 -38.98 -17.54 -64.76
C ASN A 830 -39.87 -18.78 -64.65
N TYR A 831 -39.66 -19.74 -65.56
CA TYR A 831 -40.22 -21.09 -65.50
C TYR A 831 -39.12 -22.09 -65.20
N GLY A 832 -39.46 -23.17 -64.50
CA GLY A 832 -38.49 -24.18 -64.07
C GLY A 832 -39.02 -25.60 -64.24
N LEU A 833 -38.18 -26.58 -63.91
CA LEU A 833 -38.52 -27.99 -63.97
C LEU A 833 -39.36 -28.45 -62.76
N TYR A 834 -39.58 -27.58 -61.77
CA TYR A 834 -40.35 -27.93 -60.59
C TYR A 834 -41.83 -27.98 -60.93
N THR A 835 -42.50 -29.05 -60.52
CA THR A 835 -43.95 -29.12 -60.53
C THR A 835 -44.44 -28.87 -59.09
N PRO A 836 -45.23 -27.82 -58.82
CA PRO A 836 -45.82 -27.58 -57.51
C PRO A 836 -46.49 -28.84 -56.95
N GLN A 837 -46.14 -29.21 -55.72
CA GLN A 837 -46.67 -30.39 -55.03
C GLN A 837 -47.57 -30.01 -53.85
N PHE A 838 -47.37 -28.84 -53.26
CA PHE A 838 -48.02 -28.44 -52.01
C PHE A 838 -49.02 -27.30 -52.23
N LYS A 839 -50.17 -27.40 -51.59
CA LYS A 839 -51.16 -26.33 -51.50
C LYS A 839 -51.20 -25.80 -50.06
N SER A 840 -51.58 -24.55 -49.88
CA SER A 840 -51.76 -24.00 -48.54
C SER A 840 -52.79 -24.79 -47.73
N LEU A 841 -52.50 -25.02 -46.45
CA LEU A 841 -53.42 -25.64 -45.50
C LEU A 841 -53.89 -24.58 -44.51
N THR A 842 -55.21 -24.35 -44.40
CA THR A 842 -55.82 -23.45 -43.42
C THR A 842 -56.54 -24.25 -42.35
N LEU A 843 -56.28 -23.95 -41.08
CA LEU A 843 -56.88 -24.60 -39.92
C LEU A 843 -57.34 -23.57 -38.90
N ILE A 844 -58.48 -23.82 -38.28
CA ILE A 844 -58.97 -23.10 -37.11
C ILE A 844 -58.92 -24.05 -35.93
N ASP A 845 -58.06 -23.77 -34.96
CA ASP A 845 -57.83 -24.62 -33.80
C ASP A 845 -57.26 -23.79 -32.63
N ASN A 846 -57.13 -24.41 -31.46
CA ASN A 846 -56.33 -23.89 -30.37
C ASN A 846 -54.85 -24.18 -30.62
N PHE A 847 -54.07 -23.14 -30.88
CA PHE A 847 -52.66 -23.26 -31.21
C PHE A 847 -51.79 -22.80 -30.05
N SER A 848 -50.67 -23.50 -29.87
CA SER A 848 -49.57 -23.05 -29.01
C SER A 848 -48.50 -22.40 -29.88
N VAL A 849 -48.31 -21.10 -29.67
CA VAL A 849 -47.49 -20.20 -30.49
C VAL A 849 -46.41 -19.56 -29.63
N ILE A 850 -45.16 -19.66 -30.07
CA ILE A 850 -44.01 -19.02 -29.41
C ILE A 850 -43.31 -18.10 -30.43
N PRO A 851 -43.38 -16.77 -30.26
CA PRO A 851 -42.57 -15.84 -31.04
C PRO A 851 -41.07 -16.07 -30.83
N VAL A 852 -40.31 -16.07 -31.91
CA VAL A 852 -38.85 -16.25 -31.92
C VAL A 852 -38.23 -14.98 -32.49
N LEU A 853 -37.40 -14.30 -31.72
CA LEU A 853 -36.89 -12.99 -32.09
C LEU A 853 -35.39 -12.92 -31.78
N SER A 854 -34.53 -12.66 -32.77
CA SER A 854 -33.12 -12.40 -32.51
C SER A 854 -32.87 -10.91 -32.32
N PRO A 855 -32.04 -10.50 -31.35
CA PRO A 855 -31.29 -11.34 -30.41
C PRO A 855 -32.03 -11.64 -29.09
N ASP A 856 -33.30 -11.26 -28.97
CA ASP A 856 -34.09 -11.28 -27.73
C ASP A 856 -34.33 -12.68 -27.16
N THR A 857 -34.98 -13.56 -27.92
CA THR A 857 -35.48 -14.87 -27.46
C THR A 857 -34.91 -16.04 -28.27
N SER A 858 -34.38 -15.80 -29.46
CA SER A 858 -34.08 -16.84 -30.47
C SER A 858 -33.11 -17.92 -30.00
N TYR A 859 -32.01 -17.56 -29.33
CA TYR A 859 -31.06 -18.53 -28.81
C TYR A 859 -31.75 -19.54 -27.89
N LYS A 860 -32.50 -19.03 -26.90
CA LYS A 860 -33.14 -19.86 -25.88
C LYS A 860 -34.25 -20.71 -26.48
N THR A 861 -35.13 -20.12 -27.29
CA THR A 861 -36.29 -20.85 -27.84
C THR A 861 -35.88 -21.97 -28.78
N ILE A 862 -34.91 -21.72 -29.66
CA ILE A 862 -34.40 -22.74 -30.58
C ILE A 862 -33.64 -23.83 -29.81
N TYR A 863 -32.79 -23.45 -28.84
CA TYR A 863 -32.08 -24.41 -28.00
C TYR A 863 -33.07 -25.33 -27.24
N ASP A 864 -34.06 -24.74 -26.56
CA ASP A 864 -35.07 -25.48 -25.80
C ASP A 864 -35.89 -26.41 -26.72
N MET A 865 -36.23 -25.95 -27.92
CA MET A 865 -36.94 -26.75 -28.93
C MET A 865 -36.11 -27.98 -29.34
N ILE A 866 -34.84 -27.82 -29.73
CA ILE A 866 -33.95 -28.95 -30.07
C ILE A 866 -33.77 -29.87 -28.85
N ASN A 867 -33.59 -29.30 -27.66
CA ASN A 867 -33.38 -30.07 -26.43
C ASN A 867 -34.61 -30.89 -26.02
N SER A 868 -35.81 -30.48 -26.44
CA SER A 868 -37.05 -31.22 -26.15
C SER A 868 -37.15 -32.56 -26.90
N ALA A 869 -36.40 -32.74 -27.99
CA ALA A 869 -36.50 -33.90 -28.88
C ALA A 869 -36.30 -35.25 -28.19
N LYS A 870 -37.15 -36.22 -28.58
CA LYS A 870 -37.23 -37.60 -28.09
C LYS A 870 -37.15 -38.67 -29.17
N ASN A 871 -37.46 -38.34 -30.43
CA ASN A 871 -37.47 -39.30 -31.53
C ASN A 871 -36.68 -38.80 -32.74
N ASN A 872 -37.06 -37.65 -33.31
CA ASN A 872 -36.52 -37.16 -34.57
C ASN A 872 -36.32 -35.63 -34.57
N ILE A 873 -35.26 -35.18 -35.25
CA ILE A 873 -34.97 -33.77 -35.49
C ILE A 873 -34.75 -33.57 -36.99
N TYR A 874 -35.53 -32.70 -37.62
CA TYR A 874 -35.37 -32.33 -39.03
C TYR A 874 -34.99 -30.87 -39.14
N VAL A 875 -33.84 -30.59 -39.75
CA VAL A 875 -33.28 -29.25 -39.90
C VAL A 875 -33.18 -28.92 -41.38
N GLN A 876 -33.71 -27.78 -41.82
CA GLN A 876 -33.59 -27.32 -43.19
C GLN A 876 -33.11 -25.88 -43.19
N GLN A 877 -31.88 -25.65 -43.63
CA GLN A 877 -31.19 -24.37 -43.51
C GLN A 877 -30.52 -23.99 -44.82
N LEU A 878 -30.47 -22.70 -45.14
CA LEU A 878 -29.59 -22.19 -46.19
C LEU A 878 -28.14 -22.53 -45.84
N TYR A 879 -27.74 -22.19 -44.62
CA TYR A 879 -26.44 -22.58 -44.08
C TYR A 879 -26.44 -22.71 -42.57
N ILE A 880 -25.50 -23.51 -42.08
CA ILE A 880 -25.17 -23.66 -40.66
C ILE A 880 -23.65 -23.52 -40.54
N TYR A 881 -23.17 -22.66 -39.66
CA TYR A 881 -21.74 -22.55 -39.37
C TYR A 881 -21.41 -23.45 -38.18
N LYS A 882 -20.42 -24.34 -38.36
CA LYS A 882 -19.95 -25.27 -37.33
C LYS A 882 -19.46 -24.55 -36.08
N ASP A 883 -18.71 -23.47 -36.26
CA ASP A 883 -18.06 -22.72 -35.19
C ASP A 883 -18.62 -21.31 -35.08
N TRP A 884 -18.78 -20.86 -33.84
CA TRP A 884 -18.82 -19.45 -33.45
C TRP A 884 -17.40 -18.98 -33.14
N GLU A 885 -17.21 -17.68 -32.85
CA GLU A 885 -15.86 -17.11 -32.67
C GLU A 885 -15.02 -17.84 -31.60
N ASP A 886 -15.64 -18.24 -30.49
CA ASP A 886 -14.95 -18.79 -29.31
C ASP A 886 -15.29 -20.25 -28.99
N ARG A 887 -16.20 -20.89 -29.74
CA ARG A 887 -16.74 -22.22 -29.44
C ARG A 887 -17.39 -22.89 -30.65
N ILE A 888 -17.67 -24.18 -30.56
CA ILE A 888 -18.59 -24.86 -31.49
C ILE A 888 -19.98 -24.25 -31.35
N ASN A 889 -20.67 -24.05 -32.47
CA ASN A 889 -22.04 -23.56 -32.50
C ASN A 889 -22.92 -24.41 -31.54
N PRO A 890 -23.54 -23.80 -30.52
CA PRO A 890 -24.29 -24.53 -29.51
C PRO A 890 -25.44 -25.39 -30.05
N PHE A 891 -26.03 -25.02 -31.20
CA PHE A 891 -27.05 -25.83 -31.84
C PHE A 891 -26.43 -27.07 -32.50
N VAL A 892 -25.27 -26.93 -33.14
CA VAL A 892 -24.54 -28.05 -33.75
C VAL A 892 -24.08 -29.03 -32.67
N ASP A 893 -23.51 -28.52 -31.57
CA ASP A 893 -23.11 -29.36 -30.43
C ASP A 893 -24.31 -30.08 -29.80
N LEU A 894 -25.45 -29.38 -29.65
CA LEU A 894 -26.68 -29.99 -29.15
C LEU A 894 -27.22 -31.08 -30.08
N LEU A 895 -27.18 -30.89 -31.41
CA LEU A 895 -27.52 -31.95 -32.36
C LEU A 895 -26.63 -33.18 -32.19
N VAL A 896 -25.31 -33.00 -32.06
CA VAL A 896 -24.38 -34.11 -31.81
C VAL A 896 -24.72 -34.84 -30.51
N ASN A 897 -25.03 -34.11 -29.44
CA ASN A 897 -25.43 -34.71 -28.16
C ASN A 897 -26.76 -35.47 -28.26
N LYS A 898 -27.71 -34.98 -29.07
CA LYS A 898 -28.97 -35.69 -29.35
C LYS A 898 -28.76 -36.95 -30.20
N SER A 899 -27.88 -36.90 -31.21
CA SER A 899 -27.49 -38.07 -32.00
C SER A 899 -26.92 -39.18 -31.10
N ARG A 900 -26.02 -38.82 -30.16
CA ARG A 900 -25.46 -39.75 -29.18
C ARG A 900 -26.50 -40.38 -28.24
N GLN A 901 -27.64 -39.71 -28.04
CA GLN A 901 -28.79 -40.23 -27.27
C GLN A 901 -29.70 -41.15 -28.11
N GLY A 902 -29.35 -41.42 -29.38
CA GLY A 902 -30.12 -42.26 -30.30
C GLY A 902 -31.24 -41.54 -31.04
N ILE A 903 -31.31 -40.21 -30.96
CA ILE A 903 -32.29 -39.39 -31.69
C ILE A 903 -31.92 -39.36 -33.17
N LYS A 904 -32.89 -39.59 -34.06
CA LYS A 904 -32.66 -39.57 -35.51
C LYS A 904 -32.63 -38.15 -36.03
N ILE A 905 -31.54 -37.73 -36.66
CA ILE A 905 -31.35 -36.36 -37.11
C ILE A 905 -31.10 -36.33 -38.62
N LYS A 906 -31.88 -35.51 -39.32
CA LYS A 906 -31.70 -35.23 -40.76
C LYS A 906 -31.53 -33.73 -40.98
N VAL A 907 -30.49 -33.36 -41.72
CA VAL A 907 -30.17 -31.96 -42.02
C VAL A 907 -30.10 -31.75 -43.53
N ILE A 908 -30.89 -30.81 -44.04
CA ILE A 908 -30.82 -30.34 -45.44
C ILE A 908 -30.12 -28.99 -45.47
N LEU A 909 -29.09 -28.87 -46.32
CA LEU A 909 -28.33 -27.65 -46.55
C LEU A 909 -28.33 -27.25 -48.03
N ASN A 910 -28.13 -25.97 -48.30
CA ASN A 910 -27.93 -25.46 -49.65
C ASN A 910 -26.52 -25.77 -50.17
N TYR A 911 -26.44 -26.05 -51.47
CA TYR A 911 -25.20 -25.95 -52.23
C TYR A 911 -25.48 -25.12 -53.49
N ASN A 912 -24.86 -23.96 -53.61
CA ASN A 912 -24.97 -23.12 -54.81
C ASN A 912 -23.57 -22.84 -55.37
N PRO A 913 -23.22 -23.24 -56.62
CA PRO A 913 -21.88 -23.06 -57.17
C PRO A 913 -21.35 -21.62 -57.15
N ASN A 914 -22.23 -20.62 -57.05
CA ASN A 914 -21.83 -19.21 -56.98
C ASN A 914 -21.52 -18.73 -55.55
N TYR A 915 -21.75 -19.55 -54.52
CA TYR A 915 -21.62 -19.18 -53.10
C TYR A 915 -20.45 -19.90 -52.41
N ASP A 916 -19.24 -19.79 -52.96
CA ASP A 916 -18.05 -20.53 -52.50
C ASP A 916 -17.83 -20.48 -50.98
N SER A 917 -17.88 -19.31 -50.37
CA SER A 917 -17.68 -19.15 -48.92
C SER A 917 -18.77 -19.84 -48.09
N THR A 918 -20.02 -19.79 -48.54
CA THR A 918 -21.14 -20.45 -47.86
C THR A 918 -21.06 -21.96 -48.04
N ASN A 919 -20.71 -22.43 -49.24
CA ASN A 919 -20.50 -23.85 -49.52
C ASN A 919 -19.37 -24.42 -48.67
N GLU A 920 -18.26 -23.69 -48.49
CA GLU A 920 -17.15 -24.11 -47.64
C GLU A 920 -17.62 -24.31 -46.19
N LYS A 921 -18.34 -23.33 -45.62
CA LYS A 921 -18.89 -23.44 -44.25
C LYS A 921 -19.90 -24.59 -44.12
N ASN A 922 -20.77 -24.76 -45.10
CA ASN A 922 -21.72 -25.86 -45.13
C ASN A 922 -21.03 -27.22 -45.25
N ASN A 923 -19.96 -27.33 -46.05
CA ASN A 923 -19.15 -28.55 -46.16
C ASN A 923 -18.47 -28.89 -44.83
N GLN A 924 -17.90 -27.90 -44.13
CA GLN A 924 -17.30 -28.08 -42.81
C GLN A 924 -18.33 -28.62 -41.81
N THR A 925 -19.52 -28.01 -41.77
CA THR A 925 -20.60 -28.46 -40.88
C THR A 925 -21.11 -29.85 -41.25
N LYS A 926 -21.31 -30.12 -42.55
CA LYS A 926 -21.73 -31.43 -43.05
C LYS A 926 -20.78 -32.53 -42.60
N GLN A 927 -19.48 -32.39 -42.88
CA GLN A 927 -18.46 -33.36 -42.51
C GLN A 927 -18.46 -33.61 -40.99
N TYR A 928 -18.57 -32.54 -40.20
CA TYR A 928 -18.60 -32.65 -38.75
C TYR A 928 -19.84 -33.41 -38.24
N LEU A 929 -21.02 -33.14 -38.79
CA LEU A 929 -22.27 -33.82 -38.41
C LEU A 929 -22.30 -35.29 -38.86
N GLU A 930 -21.86 -35.60 -40.09
CA GLU A 930 -21.78 -36.97 -40.60
C GLU A 930 -20.81 -37.83 -39.78
N ASN A 931 -19.68 -37.26 -39.35
CA ASN A 931 -18.74 -37.92 -38.43
C ASN A 931 -19.36 -38.22 -37.04
N HIS A 932 -20.52 -37.65 -36.72
CA HIS A 932 -21.28 -37.89 -35.49
C HIS A 932 -22.63 -38.59 -35.76
N SER A 933 -22.71 -39.36 -36.84
CA SER A 933 -23.86 -40.21 -37.19
C SER A 933 -25.16 -39.42 -37.43
N ILE A 934 -25.04 -38.18 -37.91
CA ILE A 934 -26.17 -37.34 -38.33
C ILE A 934 -26.25 -37.35 -39.85
N ASP A 935 -27.43 -37.62 -40.40
CA ASP A 935 -27.63 -37.63 -41.85
C ASP A 935 -27.70 -36.20 -42.39
N VAL A 936 -26.83 -35.86 -43.34
CA VAL A 936 -26.81 -34.53 -43.97
C VAL A 936 -26.90 -34.61 -45.49
N LYS A 937 -27.82 -33.87 -46.08
CA LYS A 937 -28.05 -33.80 -47.53
C LYS A 937 -27.86 -32.38 -48.06
N PHE A 938 -27.14 -32.27 -49.18
CA PHE A 938 -27.16 -31.04 -49.97
C PHE A 938 -28.24 -31.08 -51.04
N ILE A 939 -28.93 -29.95 -51.21
CA ILE A 939 -29.72 -29.66 -52.40
C ILE A 939 -28.91 -28.69 -53.25
N TYR A 940 -28.51 -29.14 -54.43
CA TYR A 940 -27.61 -28.43 -55.32
C TYR A 940 -28.39 -27.62 -56.35
N THR A 941 -28.17 -26.32 -56.42
CA THR A 941 -28.97 -25.42 -57.27
C THR A 941 -28.71 -25.59 -58.77
N ASN A 942 -27.58 -26.16 -59.17
CA ASN A 942 -27.24 -26.41 -60.57
C ASN A 942 -27.94 -27.64 -61.18
N TRP A 943 -28.53 -28.50 -60.37
CA TRP A 943 -29.32 -29.64 -60.86
C TRP A 943 -30.66 -29.81 -60.19
N SER A 944 -30.92 -29.18 -59.04
CA SER A 944 -32.18 -29.32 -58.33
C SER A 944 -33.32 -28.52 -58.97
N TYR A 945 -34.52 -28.77 -58.48
CA TYR A 945 -35.74 -28.08 -58.88
C TYR A 945 -35.83 -26.62 -58.38
N PHE A 946 -34.98 -26.24 -57.42
CA PHE A 946 -35.04 -24.92 -56.77
C PHE A 946 -33.83 -24.05 -57.12
N SER A 947 -34.04 -22.74 -57.19
CA SER A 947 -32.94 -21.78 -57.37
C SER A 947 -31.99 -21.74 -56.18
N ASN A 948 -32.52 -21.92 -54.97
CA ASN A 948 -31.77 -22.18 -53.75
C ASN A 948 -32.62 -22.97 -52.75
N MET A 949 -31.96 -23.75 -51.91
CA MET A 949 -32.51 -24.18 -50.64
C MET A 949 -32.33 -23.03 -49.63
N HIS A 950 -33.33 -22.17 -49.46
CA HIS A 950 -33.17 -20.93 -48.69
C HIS A 950 -34.08 -20.85 -47.45
N ASN A 951 -34.70 -21.96 -47.07
CA ASN A 951 -35.46 -22.09 -45.83
C ASN A 951 -34.56 -22.03 -44.56
N LYS A 952 -35.17 -21.70 -43.41
CA LYS A 952 -34.58 -21.77 -42.06
C LYS A 952 -35.58 -22.40 -41.08
N GLY A 953 -35.86 -23.67 -41.33
CA GLY A 953 -36.84 -24.48 -40.63
C GLY A 953 -36.24 -25.50 -39.68
N LEU A 954 -36.99 -25.83 -38.64
CA LEU A 954 -36.68 -26.90 -37.68
C LEU A 954 -37.98 -27.63 -37.33
N ILE A 955 -37.98 -28.95 -37.31
CA ILE A 955 -39.09 -29.79 -36.87
C ILE A 955 -38.60 -30.77 -35.82
N ILE A 956 -39.35 -30.90 -34.72
CA ILE A 956 -39.05 -31.84 -33.63
C ILE A 956 -40.23 -32.79 -33.43
N ASP A 957 -39.95 -34.10 -33.50
CA ASP A 957 -40.87 -35.19 -33.15
C ASP A 957 -42.25 -35.19 -33.82
N ASN A 958 -42.44 -34.42 -34.90
CA ASN A 958 -43.76 -34.09 -35.46
C ASN A 958 -44.71 -33.41 -34.45
N ILE A 959 -44.16 -32.74 -33.43
CA ILE A 959 -44.89 -32.05 -32.37
C ILE A 959 -44.75 -30.53 -32.52
N SER A 960 -43.58 -30.05 -32.95
CA SER A 960 -43.31 -28.62 -33.10
C SER A 960 -42.54 -28.30 -34.37
N VAL A 961 -42.82 -27.14 -34.95
CA VAL A 961 -42.15 -26.61 -36.15
C VAL A 961 -41.77 -25.15 -35.94
N LEU A 962 -40.55 -24.79 -36.35
CA LEU A 962 -40.05 -23.42 -36.45
C LEU A 962 -40.08 -22.97 -37.91
N ILE A 963 -40.68 -21.81 -38.14
CA ILE A 963 -40.59 -21.07 -39.40
C ILE A 963 -39.88 -19.76 -39.08
N SER A 964 -38.78 -19.45 -39.75
CA SER A 964 -37.96 -18.29 -39.38
C SER A 964 -37.11 -17.73 -40.52
N SER A 965 -36.52 -16.56 -40.27
CA SER A 965 -35.47 -15.95 -41.09
C SER A 965 -34.05 -16.35 -40.65
N ILE A 966 -33.92 -17.13 -39.57
CA ILE A 966 -32.72 -17.26 -38.74
C ILE A 966 -31.80 -18.36 -39.25
N ASN A 967 -30.71 -17.98 -39.92
CA ASN A 967 -29.62 -18.89 -40.22
C ASN A 967 -28.86 -19.27 -38.94
N TRP A 968 -28.28 -20.47 -38.89
CA TRP A 968 -27.53 -20.90 -37.70
C TRP A 968 -26.06 -20.49 -37.77
N ASN A 969 -25.83 -19.18 -37.66
CA ASN A 969 -24.53 -18.55 -37.40
C ASN A 969 -24.64 -17.61 -36.19
N GLU A 970 -23.50 -17.23 -35.60
CA GLU A 970 -23.48 -16.38 -34.40
C GLU A 970 -24.21 -15.04 -34.62
N ASN A 971 -23.96 -14.33 -35.73
CA ASN A 971 -24.56 -13.02 -35.98
C ASN A 971 -26.09 -13.08 -36.07
N SER A 972 -26.67 -14.04 -36.81
CA SER A 972 -28.12 -14.19 -36.93
C SER A 972 -28.79 -14.46 -35.58
N ILE A 973 -28.11 -15.13 -34.64
CA ILE A 973 -28.69 -15.43 -33.34
C ILE A 973 -28.53 -14.27 -32.35
N ILE A 974 -27.35 -13.66 -32.28
CA ILE A 974 -27.03 -12.72 -31.19
C ILE A 974 -26.84 -11.26 -31.62
N ARG A 975 -26.89 -10.93 -32.92
CA ARG A 975 -26.55 -9.56 -33.41
C ARG A 975 -27.49 -8.97 -34.45
N ASN A 976 -28.18 -9.79 -35.24
CA ASN A 976 -29.17 -9.33 -36.22
C ASN A 976 -30.56 -9.20 -35.59
N ARG A 977 -31.40 -8.36 -36.17
CA ARG A 977 -32.85 -8.41 -35.99
C ARG A 977 -33.40 -9.49 -36.91
N GLU A 978 -33.79 -10.63 -36.35
CA GLU A 978 -34.39 -11.75 -37.09
C GLU A 978 -35.71 -12.15 -36.44
N VAL A 979 -36.57 -12.84 -37.18
CA VAL A 979 -37.91 -13.22 -36.73
C VAL A 979 -38.20 -14.69 -37.02
N GLY A 980 -39.04 -15.29 -36.21
CA GLY A 980 -39.58 -16.62 -36.41
C GLY A 980 -40.74 -16.90 -35.48
N ILE A 981 -41.30 -18.09 -35.62
CA ILE A 981 -42.41 -18.58 -34.83
C ILE A 981 -42.32 -20.09 -34.69
N ILE A 982 -42.52 -20.58 -33.46
CA ILE A 982 -42.68 -22.01 -33.19
C ILE A 982 -44.16 -22.29 -33.00
N ILE A 983 -44.67 -23.29 -33.71
CA ILE A 983 -46.04 -23.78 -33.60
C ILE A 983 -46.03 -25.21 -33.09
N GLU A 984 -46.84 -25.49 -32.07
CA GLU A 984 -47.12 -26.84 -31.59
C GLU A 984 -48.56 -27.22 -31.97
N ASN A 985 -48.72 -27.90 -33.11
CA ASN A 985 -49.99 -28.47 -33.58
C ASN A 985 -49.70 -29.59 -34.59
N TYR A 986 -50.36 -30.74 -34.43
CA TYR A 986 -50.06 -31.95 -35.21
C TYR A 986 -50.20 -31.74 -36.72
N ASP A 987 -51.29 -31.14 -37.18
CA ASP A 987 -51.57 -31.00 -38.62
C ASP A 987 -50.68 -29.94 -39.28
N ILE A 988 -50.42 -28.83 -38.59
CA ILE A 988 -49.46 -27.81 -39.04
C ILE A 988 -48.06 -28.40 -39.15
N VAL A 989 -47.62 -29.14 -38.12
CA VAL A 989 -46.27 -29.73 -38.13
C VAL A 989 -46.18 -30.82 -39.18
N ARG A 990 -47.20 -31.65 -39.34
CA ARG A 990 -47.28 -32.68 -40.38
C ARG A 990 -47.13 -32.08 -41.77
N TYR A 991 -47.79 -30.96 -42.06
CA TYR A 991 -47.65 -30.26 -43.34
C TYR A 991 -46.18 -29.96 -43.67
N PHE A 992 -45.43 -29.37 -42.74
CA PHE A 992 -44.01 -29.07 -42.96
C PHE A 992 -43.11 -30.31 -42.92
N THR A 993 -43.48 -31.34 -42.15
CA THR A 993 -42.81 -32.65 -42.19
C THR A 993 -42.92 -33.28 -43.58
N ASP A 994 -44.11 -33.25 -44.19
CA ASP A 994 -44.33 -33.81 -45.52
C ASP A 994 -43.50 -33.05 -46.58
N VAL A 995 -43.41 -31.71 -46.46
CA VAL A 995 -42.52 -30.87 -47.29
C VAL A 995 -41.05 -31.27 -47.09
N PHE A 996 -40.59 -31.35 -45.84
CA PHE A 996 -39.20 -31.72 -45.53
C PHE A 996 -38.84 -33.09 -46.11
N LEU A 997 -39.72 -34.09 -45.94
CA LEU A 997 -39.49 -35.44 -46.43
C LEU A 997 -39.52 -35.52 -47.96
N TYR A 998 -40.36 -34.72 -48.62
CA TYR A 998 -40.32 -34.56 -50.07
C TYR A 998 -38.96 -34.02 -50.52
N ASP A 999 -38.49 -32.92 -49.93
CA ASP A 999 -37.19 -32.32 -50.23
C ASP A 999 -36.03 -33.29 -49.93
N TRP A 1000 -36.13 -34.05 -48.83
CA TRP A 1000 -35.18 -35.10 -48.46
C TRP A 1000 -35.06 -36.20 -49.51
N ASN A 1001 -36.15 -36.50 -50.23
CA ASN A 1001 -36.21 -37.55 -51.24
C ASN A 1001 -35.94 -37.06 -52.68
N LEU A 1002 -35.75 -35.76 -52.89
CA LEU A 1002 -35.41 -35.22 -54.21
C LEU A 1002 -34.13 -35.83 -54.78
N SER A 1003 -34.17 -36.24 -56.04
CA SER A 1003 -33.00 -36.66 -56.82
C SER A 1003 -32.81 -35.75 -58.04
N ALA A 1004 -31.65 -35.83 -58.68
CA ALA A 1004 -31.42 -35.10 -59.93
C ALA A 1004 -32.51 -35.44 -60.96
N PRO A 1005 -33.08 -34.43 -61.66
CA PRO A 1005 -34.07 -34.67 -62.69
C PRO A 1005 -33.42 -35.53 -63.79
N LYS A 1006 -34.13 -36.57 -64.24
CA LYS A 1006 -33.65 -37.42 -65.34
C LYS A 1006 -33.60 -36.56 -66.60
N SER A 1007 -32.39 -36.33 -67.12
CA SER A 1007 -32.17 -35.68 -68.41
C SER A 1007 -32.96 -36.41 -69.49
N HIS A 1008 -34.12 -35.89 -69.89
CA HIS A 1008 -34.69 -36.26 -71.18
C HIS A 1008 -33.83 -35.54 -72.21
N GLY A 1009 -33.24 -36.28 -73.15
CA GLY A 1009 -32.21 -35.82 -74.08
C GLY A 1009 -32.63 -34.64 -74.98
N LYS A 1010 -32.66 -33.44 -74.40
CA LYS A 1010 -32.58 -32.15 -75.07
C LYS A 1010 -31.70 -31.27 -74.19
N GLU A 1011 -30.46 -31.08 -74.63
CA GLU A 1011 -29.62 -29.97 -74.19
C GLU A 1011 -30.43 -28.68 -74.37
N ILE A 1012 -30.86 -28.10 -73.26
CA ILE A 1012 -31.23 -26.69 -73.23
C ILE A 1012 -29.91 -25.96 -73.00
N GLU A 1013 -29.31 -25.48 -74.10
CA GLU A 1013 -28.22 -24.52 -74.06
C GLU A 1013 -28.69 -23.26 -73.32
N LEU A 1014 -28.33 -23.15 -72.04
CA LEU A 1014 -28.28 -21.86 -71.35
C LEU A 1014 -27.08 -21.11 -71.91
N LYS A 1015 -27.32 -20.19 -72.85
CA LYS A 1015 -26.33 -19.21 -73.32
C LYS A 1015 -25.83 -18.38 -72.12
N ILE A 1016 -24.64 -18.70 -71.64
CA ILE A 1016 -23.89 -17.86 -70.72
C ILE A 1016 -23.28 -16.71 -71.55
N ASN A 1017 -23.70 -15.49 -71.24
CA ASN A 1017 -23.18 -14.27 -71.84
C ASN A 1017 -21.75 -14.03 -71.29
N TYR A 1018 -20.73 -14.17 -72.15
CA TYR A 1018 -19.34 -13.86 -71.82
C TYR A 1018 -19.13 -12.34 -71.88
N ASP A 1019 -19.17 -11.66 -70.74
CA ASP A 1019 -18.73 -10.24 -70.67
C ASP A 1019 -17.77 -9.94 -69.50
N ASP A 1020 -17.35 -10.93 -68.70
CA ASP A 1020 -16.64 -10.67 -67.44
C ASP A 1020 -15.09 -10.59 -67.52
N ASN A 1021 -14.49 -10.70 -68.71
CA ASN A 1021 -13.03 -10.67 -68.83
C ASN A 1021 -12.41 -9.28 -68.99
N LYS A 1022 -13.21 -8.21 -69.14
CA LYS A 1022 -12.67 -6.83 -69.23
C LYS A 1022 -12.36 -6.23 -67.86
N ASN A 1023 -13.20 -6.46 -66.85
CA ASN A 1023 -13.05 -5.84 -65.53
C ASN A 1023 -11.85 -6.36 -64.75
N THR A 1024 -11.54 -7.66 -64.87
CA THR A 1024 -10.37 -8.27 -64.21
C THR A 1024 -9.05 -7.68 -64.71
N ILE A 1025 -8.96 -7.37 -66.01
CA ILE A 1025 -7.77 -6.71 -66.59
C ILE A 1025 -7.62 -5.28 -66.06
N TYR A 1026 -8.71 -4.52 -65.96
CA TYR A 1026 -8.68 -3.16 -65.38
C TYR A 1026 -8.27 -3.16 -63.90
N ILE A 1027 -8.78 -4.11 -63.11
CA ILE A 1027 -8.44 -4.24 -61.69
C ILE A 1027 -6.96 -4.57 -61.50
N VAL A 1028 -6.42 -5.53 -62.26
CA VAL A 1028 -4.99 -5.89 -62.20
C VAL A 1028 -4.10 -4.71 -62.58
N VAL A 1029 -4.48 -3.94 -63.60
CA VAL A 1029 -3.73 -2.74 -64.03
C VAL A 1029 -3.75 -1.65 -62.95
N ILE A 1030 -4.91 -1.38 -62.34
CA ILE A 1030 -5.05 -0.36 -61.28
C ILE A 1030 -4.26 -0.76 -60.03
N PHE A 1031 -4.32 -2.02 -59.61
CA PHE A 1031 -3.55 -2.51 -58.46
C PHE A 1031 -2.05 -2.44 -58.72
N THR A 1032 -1.60 -2.81 -59.92
CA THR A 1032 -0.18 -2.76 -60.31
C THR A 1032 0.34 -1.32 -60.31
N PHE A 1033 -0.43 -0.37 -60.85
CA PHE A 1033 -0.05 1.06 -60.83
C PHE A 1033 -0.04 1.65 -59.42
N THR A 1034 -1.02 1.28 -58.59
CA THR A 1034 -1.13 1.75 -57.20
C THR A 1034 0.05 1.24 -56.38
N PHE A 1035 0.43 -0.03 -56.53
CA PHE A 1035 1.58 -0.62 -55.83
C PHE A 1035 2.90 0.00 -56.28
N ALA A 1036 3.06 0.29 -57.58
CA ALA A 1036 4.23 0.97 -58.11
C ALA A 1036 4.37 2.41 -57.57
N LEU A 1037 3.26 3.14 -57.43
CA LEU A 1037 3.26 4.49 -56.84
C LEU A 1037 3.60 4.47 -55.36
N ILE A 1038 3.04 3.53 -54.59
CA ILE A 1038 3.35 3.34 -53.16
C ILE A 1038 4.82 2.97 -52.97
N ALA A 1039 5.35 2.01 -53.75
CA ALA A 1039 6.75 1.61 -53.67
C ALA A 1039 7.73 2.74 -54.03
N ARG A 1040 7.33 3.63 -54.97
CA ARG A 1040 8.10 4.82 -55.33
C ARG A 1040 8.07 5.88 -54.23
N ASP A 1041 6.92 6.14 -53.61
CA ASP A 1041 6.80 7.09 -52.49
C ASP A 1041 7.58 6.60 -51.26
N TRP A 1042 7.51 5.30 -50.97
CA TRP A 1042 8.21 4.67 -49.87
C TRP A 1042 9.74 4.75 -50.00
N ARG A 1043 10.28 4.65 -51.23
CA ARG A 1043 11.73 4.84 -51.50
C ARG A 1043 12.21 6.29 -51.41
N LYS A 1044 11.32 7.29 -51.54
CA LYS A 1044 11.69 8.71 -51.51
C LYS A 1044 11.71 9.32 -50.11
N ARG A 1045 11.07 8.68 -49.13
CA ARG A 1045 11.12 9.12 -47.74
C ARG A 1045 12.43 8.61 -47.12
N GLN A 1046 13.42 9.49 -46.98
CA GLN A 1046 14.56 9.22 -46.11
C GLN A 1046 14.06 9.29 -44.67
N TRP A 1047 14.07 8.15 -43.98
CA TRP A 1047 13.70 8.04 -42.58
C TRP A 1047 14.90 8.49 -41.74
N THR A 1048 14.81 9.66 -41.12
CA THR A 1048 15.64 10.09 -39.98
C THR A 1048 14.82 10.05 -38.71
#